data_AF-A0A7C4LSK4-F1
#
_entry.id   AF-A0A7C4LSK4-F1
#
_cell.length_a   1.000
_cell.length_b   1.000
_cell.length_c   1.000
_cell.angle_alpha   90.00
_cell.angle_beta   90.00
_cell.angle_gamma   90.00
#
_symmetry.space_group_name_H-M   'P 1'
#
loop_
_entity.id
_entity.type
_entity.pdbx_description
1 polymer ?
#
loop_
_entity_poly.entity_id
_entity_poly.type
_entity_poly.pdbx_seq_one_letter_code
_entity_poly.pdbx_strand_id
1 'polypeptide(L)'
;MIRILSTFGLQLRRACLRIILAFGLLLGGSQAGAQPSDPDASPQAWHLWDRLLALGQADRFAFGQQNANVYGLNANGTIWTSNGNSNTNRSDIKSVTGRHPALFGFNPLEVATYAGYPSNYPECQPWLERAELRNRIQDAHRWGGLITLYWPLKYLVHTNAWVTPASLAEAQTNGLYYASLTNHLRQLADFLDLLRDDLGQPIPFVFRPWHEYTGGWFWWSVDNTATSRQQFIALFRLTVDYLRQRGHHSFLVALSPSGHRLGVDRDFFHAYPGDEYVDVYAVDQYFCADRDFADQQGGYAVSTKNFFAPAQFWQAVNLTAEAVLSKRANGITKLLAIAEFGAPDGIWGNPKLTAQTSAGYYYDLFLAGLTQNVPLERRQLLSYAMTWRNGSSTHGWIPTGGHAGAADLVNFGNDPRVVLLADNQPPLLAPLPDITLAPNLRLKLPLHATDPDVPPQYLRFSLLNAPTGASLDATNGWFIWQPSASDASTTNLVRVRVTDNGIPAMSATQSFAIVVAPPETTMTVALQAGAWALNGAVLDTNYTALGIRIFSNSPNLSDTTNLISGNQYNSGGARLHRSLLAFDLSKIADMVHTNFFVVHRAELVMVSHAINLGPGINGIAQNLRLTTPFSAGATWNTTDGTNPWPTAGGTVGTLLSNPFIGETGTQTWPSSSNFVAAVTSALASTNPILHLLVKGAYDSNQDNRSQFRGVTWTNIAERPSLVVTFSLASPPPPRLTLQSTGGSVEITWPPSYTGYTLQRQDGVFGFRTNPIFWLAVPGVVSNRYSEPISHGGAFFRLRQP
;
A
#
# COMPACT_ATOMS: atom_id res chain seq x y z
N MET A 1 51.63 15.38 12.26
CA MET A 1 50.29 15.03 12.78
C MET A 1 49.38 16.23 13.05
N ILE A 2 49.83 17.31 13.69
CA ILE A 2 48.98 18.49 13.98
C ILE A 2 48.57 19.28 12.71
N ARG A 3 49.33 19.24 11.61
CA ARG A 3 48.95 19.83 10.31
C ARG A 3 47.92 19.03 9.48
N ILE A 4 47.64 17.78 9.84
CA ILE A 4 46.64 16.94 9.13
C ILE A 4 45.24 17.10 9.77
N LEU A 5 45.20 17.44 11.06
CA LEU A 5 43.95 17.66 11.80
C LEU A 5 43.30 19.04 11.54
N SER A 6 44.07 20.05 11.12
CA SER A 6 43.52 21.38 10.82
C SER A 6 42.78 21.45 9.48
N THR A 7 43.16 20.64 8.50
CA THR A 7 42.57 20.62 7.15
C THR A 7 41.26 19.83 7.12
N PHE A 8 41.13 18.77 7.93
CA PHE A 8 39.90 17.99 8.08
C PHE A 8 38.80 18.77 8.83
N GLY A 9 39.18 19.57 9.84
CA GLY A 9 38.23 20.40 10.59
C GLY A 9 37.59 21.53 9.78
N LEU A 10 38.31 22.10 8.79
CA LEU A 10 37.79 23.16 7.93
C LEU A 10 36.86 22.63 6.82
N GLN A 11 37.11 21.42 6.30
CA GLN A 11 36.22 20.78 5.34
C GLN A 11 34.93 20.27 5.99
N LEU A 12 34.98 19.75 7.21
CA LEU A 12 33.75 19.39 7.96
C LEU A 12 32.91 20.62 8.30
N ARG A 13 33.51 21.76 8.69
CA ARG A 13 32.74 22.98 8.98
C ARG A 13 32.09 23.58 7.74
N ARG A 14 32.71 23.48 6.55
CA ARG A 14 32.10 23.92 5.27
C ARG A 14 31.03 22.95 4.75
N ALA A 15 31.15 21.65 5.03
CA ALA A 15 30.12 20.66 4.74
C ALA A 15 28.92 20.81 5.69
N CYS A 16 29.15 21.00 6.99
CA CYS A 16 28.08 21.23 7.96
C CYS A 16 27.36 22.57 7.77
N LEU A 17 28.04 23.64 7.34
CA LEU A 17 27.36 24.91 7.01
C LEU A 17 26.51 24.80 5.72
N ARG A 18 26.91 23.99 4.74
CA ARG A 18 26.09 23.69 3.55
C ARG A 18 24.90 22.78 3.86
N ILE A 19 25.06 21.88 4.84
CA ILE A 19 23.96 21.03 5.33
C ILE A 19 22.98 21.85 6.20
N ILE A 20 23.47 22.80 7.00
CA ILE A 20 22.61 23.67 7.83
C ILE A 20 21.90 24.75 6.98
N LEU A 21 22.51 25.26 5.90
CA LEU A 21 21.79 26.11 4.92
C LEU A 21 20.84 25.33 4.00
N ALA A 22 21.08 24.03 3.77
CA ALA A 22 20.13 23.17 3.06
C ALA A 22 18.97 22.68 3.94
N PHE A 23 19.15 22.62 5.27
CA PHE A 23 18.09 22.23 6.23
C PHE A 23 17.33 23.42 6.85
N GLY A 24 17.89 24.64 6.81
CA GLY A 24 17.24 25.84 7.35
C GLY A 24 16.04 26.38 6.56
N LEU A 25 15.69 25.77 5.42
CA LEU A 25 14.53 26.14 4.59
C LEU A 25 13.35 25.16 4.69
N LEU A 26 13.39 24.18 5.62
CA LEU A 26 12.35 23.16 5.77
C LEU A 26 11.62 23.20 7.12
N LEU A 27 11.60 24.35 7.79
CA LEU A 27 10.75 24.59 8.96
C LEU A 27 9.95 25.87 8.76
N GLY A 28 8.74 25.73 8.22
CA GLY A 28 7.76 26.80 8.11
C GLY A 28 7.03 26.82 6.78
N GLY A 29 6.17 25.83 6.56
CA GLY A 29 5.25 25.83 5.42
C GLY A 29 4.64 24.45 5.22
N SER A 30 3.38 24.29 5.58
CA SER A 30 2.55 23.23 5.02
C SER A 30 2.66 23.29 3.49
N GLN A 31 3.35 22.35 2.85
CA GLN A 31 3.25 22.21 1.39
C GLN A 31 1.79 21.81 1.09
N ALA A 32 1.00 22.75 0.58
CA ALA A 32 -0.17 22.38 -0.18
C ALA A 32 0.30 21.49 -1.33
N GLY A 33 -0.20 20.25 -1.38
CA GLY A 33 0.30 19.21 -2.29
C GLY A 33 0.16 19.59 -3.75
N ALA A 34 1.09 19.11 -4.59
CA ALA A 34 0.94 19.17 -6.04
C ALA A 34 -0.35 18.46 -6.45
N GLN A 35 -1.33 19.21 -6.92
CA GLN A 35 -2.64 18.69 -7.30
C GLN A 35 -3.15 19.36 -8.59
N PRO A 36 -3.98 18.66 -9.39
CA PRO A 36 -4.75 19.27 -10.46
C PRO A 36 -5.62 20.44 -9.98
N SER A 37 -5.93 21.35 -10.89
CA SER A 37 -6.76 22.53 -10.70
C SER A 37 -8.24 22.18 -10.50
N ASP A 38 -8.67 21.01 -10.98
CA ASP A 38 -9.99 20.45 -10.71
C ASP A 38 -10.00 19.74 -9.34
N PRO A 39 -10.73 20.26 -8.34
CA PRO A 39 -10.83 19.59 -7.04
C PRO A 39 -11.52 18.22 -7.12
N ASP A 40 -12.32 17.99 -8.16
CA ASP A 40 -13.04 16.73 -8.41
C ASP A 40 -12.33 15.85 -9.45
N ALA A 41 -11.05 16.14 -9.74
CA ALA A 41 -10.25 15.39 -10.69
C ALA A 41 -10.34 13.87 -10.48
N SER A 42 -10.76 13.18 -11.53
CA SER A 42 -10.84 11.71 -11.55
C SER A 42 -9.46 11.07 -11.36
N PRO A 43 -9.38 9.80 -10.92
CA PRO A 43 -8.11 9.06 -10.83
C PRO A 43 -7.31 9.10 -12.15
N GLN A 44 -7.99 9.09 -13.30
CA GLN A 44 -7.37 9.16 -14.61
C GLN A 44 -6.66 10.51 -14.85
N ALA A 45 -7.26 11.62 -14.42
CA ALA A 45 -6.63 12.95 -14.49
C ALA A 45 -5.43 13.05 -13.53
N TRP A 46 -5.53 12.50 -12.33
CA TRP A 46 -4.41 12.39 -11.39
C TRP A 46 -3.24 11.60 -11.97
N HIS A 47 -3.51 10.44 -12.59
CA HIS A 47 -2.47 9.66 -13.24
C HIS A 47 -1.82 10.41 -14.40
N LEU A 48 -2.59 11.15 -15.21
CA LEU A 48 -2.04 12.00 -16.26
C LEU A 48 -1.14 13.10 -15.68
N TRP A 49 -1.57 13.75 -14.61
CA TRP A 49 -0.79 14.76 -13.89
C TRP A 49 0.55 14.20 -13.38
N ASP A 50 0.50 13.07 -12.68
CA ASP A 50 1.69 12.42 -12.12
C ASP A 50 2.67 11.99 -13.22
N ARG A 51 2.17 11.44 -14.33
CA ARG A 51 3.01 11.08 -15.50
C ARG A 51 3.73 12.30 -16.06
N LEU A 52 3.01 13.40 -16.28
CA LEU A 52 3.58 14.63 -16.82
C LEU A 52 4.57 15.30 -15.85
N LEU A 53 4.27 15.29 -14.56
CA LEU A 53 5.15 15.83 -13.52
C LEU A 53 6.44 15.02 -13.41
N ALA A 54 6.35 13.69 -13.40
CA ALA A 54 7.49 12.78 -13.29
C ALA A 54 8.45 12.89 -14.49
N LEU A 55 7.91 13.08 -15.70
CA LEU A 55 8.71 13.33 -16.90
C LEU A 55 9.60 14.56 -16.69
N GLY A 56 8.99 15.71 -16.37
CA GLY A 56 9.71 16.95 -16.12
C GLY A 56 10.78 16.76 -15.04
N GLN A 57 10.42 16.21 -13.88
CA GLN A 57 11.37 16.01 -12.77
C GLN A 57 12.61 15.18 -13.16
N ALA A 58 12.47 14.27 -14.12
CA ALA A 58 13.55 13.45 -14.66
C ALA A 58 14.39 14.13 -15.75
N ASP A 59 14.16 15.40 -16.08
CA ASP A 59 14.72 16.09 -17.26
C ASP A 59 14.35 15.37 -18.57
N ARG A 60 13.11 14.86 -18.64
CA ARG A 60 12.55 14.14 -19.79
C ARG A 60 11.25 14.78 -20.22
N PHE A 61 10.89 14.66 -21.49
CA PHE A 61 9.62 15.17 -21.99
C PHE A 61 8.98 14.20 -22.98
N ALA A 62 7.65 14.11 -22.95
CA ALA A 62 6.90 13.39 -23.98
C ALA A 62 7.00 14.17 -25.30
N PHE A 63 7.58 13.55 -26.33
CA PHE A 63 7.58 14.14 -27.66
C PHE A 63 6.29 13.79 -28.39
N GLY A 64 5.63 14.81 -28.93
CA GLY A 64 4.33 14.66 -29.57
C GLY A 64 4.27 15.14 -31.00
N GLN A 65 3.25 14.65 -31.71
CA GLN A 65 2.87 15.10 -33.05
C GLN A 65 1.35 15.27 -33.12
N GLN A 66 0.91 16.40 -33.69
CA GLN A 66 -0.49 16.63 -34.02
C GLN A 66 -0.95 15.66 -35.14
N ASN A 67 -2.08 15.00 -34.95
CA ASN A 67 -2.72 14.05 -35.89
C ASN A 67 -1.84 12.85 -36.29
N ALA A 68 -0.92 12.44 -35.40
CA ALA A 68 0.15 11.49 -35.73
C ALA A 68 -0.32 10.13 -36.28
N ASN A 69 -1.46 9.61 -35.81
CA ASN A 69 -2.04 8.33 -36.25
C ASN A 69 -3.32 8.49 -37.06
N VAL A 70 -3.58 9.70 -37.55
CA VAL A 70 -4.73 10.01 -38.39
C VAL A 70 -4.30 10.05 -39.86
N TYR A 71 -3.26 10.83 -40.15
CA TYR A 71 -2.67 10.96 -41.47
C TYR A 71 -1.23 11.45 -41.37
N GLY A 72 -0.50 11.35 -42.47
CA GLY A 72 0.87 11.83 -42.55
C GLY A 72 1.43 11.70 -43.97
N LEU A 73 2.75 11.66 -44.08
CA LEU A 73 3.47 11.55 -45.34
C LEU A 73 4.11 10.16 -45.51
N ASN A 74 4.07 9.64 -46.73
CA ASN A 74 4.88 8.52 -47.17
C ASN A 74 6.32 9.00 -47.43
N ALA A 75 7.26 8.07 -47.59
CA ALA A 75 8.65 8.39 -47.93
C ALA A 75 8.79 9.18 -49.24
N ASN A 76 7.86 9.01 -50.19
CA ASN A 76 7.81 9.75 -51.45
C ASN A 76 7.05 11.09 -51.37
N GLY A 77 6.66 11.53 -50.17
CA GLY A 77 5.93 12.80 -49.96
C GLY A 77 4.43 12.76 -50.25
N THR A 78 3.87 11.61 -50.64
CA THR A 78 2.41 11.45 -50.79
C THR A 78 1.71 11.29 -49.43
N ILE A 79 0.44 11.69 -49.32
CA ILE A 79 -0.31 11.58 -48.06
C ILE A 79 -0.81 10.14 -47.85
N TRP A 80 -0.75 9.64 -46.62
CA TRP A 80 -1.50 8.47 -46.17
C TRP A 80 -2.56 8.88 -45.15
N THR A 81 -3.66 8.14 -45.08
CA THR A 81 -4.79 8.39 -44.16
C THR A 81 -5.21 7.11 -43.46
N SER A 82 -5.82 7.22 -42.27
CA SER A 82 -6.42 6.10 -41.54
C SER A 82 -7.74 5.60 -42.13
N ASN A 83 -8.39 6.40 -42.99
CA ASN A 83 -9.68 6.09 -43.59
C ASN A 83 -9.73 4.70 -44.25
N GLY A 84 -10.71 3.87 -43.86
CA GLY A 84 -10.95 2.54 -44.42
C GLY A 84 -9.93 1.46 -44.04
N ASN A 85 -8.99 1.73 -43.14
CA ASN A 85 -7.96 0.79 -42.72
C ASN A 85 -8.17 0.33 -41.27
N SER A 86 -8.30 -0.98 -41.06
CA SER A 86 -8.48 -1.57 -39.72
C SER A 86 -7.16 -1.81 -38.97
N ASN A 87 -6.00 -1.56 -39.58
CA ASN A 87 -4.70 -1.75 -38.95
C ASN A 87 -3.84 -0.48 -39.08
N THR A 88 -4.05 0.44 -38.15
CA THR A 88 -3.56 1.83 -38.16
C THR A 88 -2.37 2.07 -37.24
N ASN A 89 -1.63 1.01 -36.87
CA ASN A 89 -0.41 1.05 -36.06
C ASN A 89 0.74 1.80 -36.79
N ARG A 90 0.51 3.06 -37.11
CA ARG A 90 1.28 3.90 -38.02
C ARG A 90 1.29 5.34 -37.53
N SER A 91 2.47 5.94 -37.55
CA SER A 91 2.68 7.38 -37.52
C SER A 91 3.97 7.70 -38.27
N ASP A 92 4.15 8.94 -38.69
CA ASP A 92 5.38 9.33 -39.40
C ASP A 92 6.61 9.17 -38.51
N ILE A 93 6.52 9.55 -37.24
CA ILE A 93 7.58 9.31 -36.25
C ILE A 93 7.91 7.82 -36.15
N LYS A 94 6.90 6.93 -36.09
CA LYS A 94 7.13 5.47 -36.03
C LYS A 94 7.77 4.94 -37.29
N SER A 95 7.38 5.46 -38.46
CA SER A 95 7.96 5.04 -39.74
C SER A 95 9.46 5.32 -39.86
N VAL A 96 9.98 6.26 -39.06
CA VAL A 96 11.40 6.65 -39.05
C VAL A 96 12.14 6.09 -37.84
N THR A 97 11.57 6.19 -36.64
CA THR A 97 12.24 5.85 -35.38
C THR A 97 11.93 4.44 -34.88
N GLY A 98 10.96 3.75 -35.49
CA GLY A 98 10.40 2.49 -35.00
C GLY A 98 9.39 2.65 -33.86
N ARG A 99 9.25 3.86 -33.27
CA ARG A 99 8.44 4.13 -32.08
C ARG A 99 7.40 5.22 -32.33
N HIS A 100 6.21 5.08 -31.74
CA HIS A 100 5.19 6.13 -31.82
C HIS A 100 5.57 7.37 -30.98
N PRO A 101 5.00 8.56 -31.26
CA PRO A 101 5.12 9.68 -30.32
C PRO A 101 4.55 9.29 -28.95
N ALA A 102 5.12 9.82 -27.87
CA ALA A 102 4.56 9.63 -26.53
C ALA A 102 3.32 10.50 -26.27
N LEU A 103 3.15 11.59 -27.03
CA LEU A 103 1.99 12.48 -26.96
C LEU A 103 1.30 12.57 -28.33
N PHE A 104 0.00 12.34 -28.36
CA PHE A 104 -0.83 12.45 -29.56
C PHE A 104 -1.74 13.67 -29.44
N GLY A 105 -1.57 14.61 -30.38
CA GLY A 105 -2.43 15.76 -30.50
C GLY A 105 -3.62 15.49 -31.42
N PHE A 106 -4.81 15.94 -31.03
CA PHE A 106 -6.03 15.87 -31.83
C PHE A 106 -6.82 17.19 -31.74
N ASN A 107 -7.72 17.42 -32.69
CA ASN A 107 -8.72 18.49 -32.60
C ASN A 107 -10.12 17.88 -32.67
N PRO A 108 -11.04 18.20 -31.74
CA PRO A 108 -12.41 17.72 -31.80
C PRO A 108 -13.33 18.62 -32.64
N LEU A 109 -12.78 19.60 -33.38
CA LEU A 109 -13.57 20.52 -34.21
C LEU A 109 -14.38 19.76 -35.27
N GLU A 110 -13.81 18.69 -35.82
CA GLU A 110 -14.43 17.83 -36.82
C GLU A 110 -15.70 17.11 -36.33
N VAL A 111 -15.92 17.09 -35.02
CA VAL A 111 -17.13 16.52 -34.40
C VAL A 111 -18.32 17.49 -34.47
N ALA A 112 -18.06 18.79 -34.55
CA ALA A 112 -19.10 19.83 -34.62
C ALA A 112 -19.60 20.09 -36.05
N THR A 113 -18.89 19.57 -37.06
CA THR A 113 -19.15 19.84 -38.48
C THR A 113 -20.05 18.77 -39.12
N TYR A 114 -21.31 18.71 -38.71
CA TYR A 114 -22.34 18.02 -39.52
C TYR A 114 -23.54 18.94 -39.76
N ALA A 115 -23.25 20.09 -40.39
CA ALA A 115 -24.15 20.86 -41.28
C ALA A 115 -23.50 22.22 -41.62
N GLY A 116 -22.84 22.34 -42.77
CA GLY A 116 -22.61 23.65 -43.40
C GLY A 116 -21.29 24.39 -43.14
N TYR A 117 -20.24 23.75 -42.64
CA TYR A 117 -18.89 24.34 -42.72
C TYR A 117 -18.41 24.27 -44.18
N PRO A 118 -17.80 25.32 -44.73
CA PRO A 118 -17.27 25.26 -46.10
C PRO A 118 -16.16 24.20 -46.18
N SER A 119 -16.22 23.38 -47.23
CA SER A 119 -15.39 22.18 -47.48
C SER A 119 -13.90 22.47 -47.72
N ASN A 120 -13.44 23.69 -47.44
CA ASN A 120 -12.12 24.21 -47.79
C ASN A 120 -11.23 24.49 -46.56
N TYR A 121 -11.60 24.04 -45.35
CA TYR A 121 -10.74 24.20 -44.19
C TYR A 121 -9.65 23.12 -44.14
N PRO A 122 -8.34 23.44 -44.25
CA PRO A 122 -7.28 22.43 -44.38
C PRO A 122 -7.06 21.54 -43.15
N GLU A 123 -7.53 21.98 -41.98
CA GLU A 123 -7.41 21.23 -40.71
C GLU A 123 -8.60 20.31 -40.45
N CYS A 124 -9.77 20.62 -41.03
CA CYS A 124 -10.94 19.72 -40.99
C CYS A 124 -10.85 18.77 -42.17
N GLN A 125 -10.60 17.50 -41.89
CA GLN A 125 -10.65 16.47 -42.91
C GLN A 125 -12.11 16.05 -43.13
N PRO A 126 -12.70 16.28 -44.32
CA PRO A 126 -14.11 15.94 -44.57
C PRO A 126 -14.44 14.45 -44.36
N TRP A 127 -13.42 13.59 -44.40
CA TRP A 127 -13.50 12.15 -44.19
C TRP A 127 -13.27 11.72 -42.74
N LEU A 128 -12.73 12.59 -41.87
CA LEU A 128 -12.47 12.24 -40.47
C LEU A 128 -13.76 12.45 -39.66
N GLU A 129 -14.65 11.47 -39.76
CA GLU A 129 -15.90 11.47 -39.00
C GLU A 129 -15.64 11.31 -37.50
N ARG A 130 -16.60 11.76 -36.68
CA ARG A 130 -16.58 11.64 -35.21
C ARG A 130 -16.19 10.23 -34.71
N ALA A 131 -16.66 9.19 -35.38
CA ALA A 131 -16.37 7.80 -35.02
C ALA A 131 -14.89 7.44 -35.25
N GLU A 132 -14.32 7.90 -36.35
CA GLU A 132 -12.93 7.63 -36.69
C GLU A 132 -12.00 8.40 -35.75
N LEU A 133 -12.24 9.69 -35.49
CA LEU A 133 -11.46 10.45 -34.51
C LEU A 133 -11.46 9.78 -33.12
N ARG A 134 -12.62 9.33 -32.66
CA ARG A 134 -12.74 8.54 -31.42
C ARG A 134 -11.86 7.29 -31.47
N ASN A 135 -11.93 6.51 -32.56
CA ASN A 135 -11.12 5.30 -32.71
C ASN A 135 -9.61 5.61 -32.70
N ARG A 136 -9.18 6.71 -33.34
CA ARG A 136 -7.78 7.14 -33.35
C ARG A 136 -7.29 7.55 -31.96
N ILE A 137 -8.11 8.24 -31.17
CA ILE A 137 -7.80 8.58 -29.77
C ILE A 137 -7.73 7.32 -28.91
N GLN A 138 -8.67 6.39 -29.07
CA GLN A 138 -8.67 5.10 -28.36
C GLN A 138 -7.41 4.29 -28.69
N ASP A 139 -7.01 4.21 -29.96
CA ASP A 139 -5.79 3.50 -30.35
C ASP A 139 -4.53 4.15 -29.77
N ALA A 140 -4.43 5.48 -29.80
CA ALA A 140 -3.31 6.19 -29.18
C ALA A 140 -3.23 5.92 -27.66
N HIS A 141 -4.38 5.92 -26.98
CA HIS A 141 -4.46 5.59 -25.56
C HIS A 141 -4.09 4.14 -25.27
N ARG A 142 -4.58 3.18 -26.07
CA ARG A 142 -4.22 1.77 -25.96
C ARG A 142 -2.71 1.53 -26.21
N TRP A 143 -2.06 2.35 -27.02
CA TRP A 143 -0.60 2.26 -27.18
C TRP A 143 0.19 2.84 -25.98
N GLY A 144 -0.49 3.33 -24.93
CA GLY A 144 0.13 3.98 -23.77
C GLY A 144 0.38 5.48 -23.95
N GLY A 145 -0.06 6.05 -25.09
CA GLY A 145 0.12 7.44 -25.46
C GLY A 145 -0.64 8.41 -24.55
N LEU A 146 -0.01 9.56 -24.27
CA LEU A 146 -0.66 10.71 -23.68
C LEU A 146 -1.50 11.41 -24.75
N ILE A 147 -2.67 11.93 -24.37
CA ILE A 147 -3.60 12.58 -25.29
C ILE A 147 -3.63 14.09 -24.99
N THR A 148 -3.56 14.92 -26.02
CA THR A 148 -3.91 16.35 -25.92
C THR A 148 -4.92 16.75 -26.97
N LEU A 149 -5.92 17.53 -26.55
CA LEU A 149 -6.97 18.05 -27.41
C LEU A 149 -6.84 19.57 -27.45
N TYR A 150 -6.47 20.13 -28.60
CA TYR A 150 -6.62 21.57 -28.81
C TYR A 150 -7.97 21.85 -29.48
N TRP A 151 -8.59 22.98 -29.14
CA TRP A 151 -9.92 23.29 -29.65
C TRP A 151 -9.94 24.59 -30.46
N PRO A 152 -9.80 24.50 -31.80
CA PRO A 152 -9.74 25.66 -32.68
C PRO A 152 -11.14 26.06 -33.19
N LEU A 153 -12.04 26.49 -32.31
CA LEU A 153 -13.39 26.90 -32.74
C LEU A 153 -13.34 28.18 -33.58
N LYS A 154 -13.16 28.05 -34.89
CA LYS A 154 -12.89 29.20 -35.78
C LYS A 154 -14.12 30.04 -36.10
N TYR A 155 -15.32 29.47 -36.06
CA TYR A 155 -16.59 30.17 -36.31
C TYR A 155 -17.58 29.89 -35.17
N LEU A 156 -18.08 30.94 -34.51
CA LEU A 156 -19.13 30.85 -33.49
C LEU A 156 -20.54 30.81 -34.08
N VAL A 157 -20.74 31.30 -35.30
CA VAL A 157 -22.03 31.32 -36.01
C VAL A 157 -21.82 30.86 -37.46
N HIS A 158 -22.84 30.27 -38.09
CA HIS A 158 -22.81 29.77 -39.48
C HIS A 158 -22.75 30.89 -40.52
N THR A 159 -21.82 31.84 -40.38
CA THR A 159 -21.55 32.85 -41.39
C THR A 159 -20.04 32.96 -41.57
N ASN A 160 -19.62 33.30 -42.79
CA ASN A 160 -18.22 33.59 -43.12
C ASN A 160 -17.74 34.92 -42.52
N ALA A 161 -18.53 35.53 -41.62
CA ALA A 161 -18.24 36.80 -40.99
C ALA A 161 -17.48 36.56 -39.68
N TRP A 162 -16.36 37.27 -39.51
CA TRP A 162 -15.56 37.21 -38.29
C TRP A 162 -16.41 37.59 -37.06
N VAL A 163 -16.18 36.88 -35.95
CA VAL A 163 -16.71 37.26 -34.63
C VAL A 163 -16.05 38.58 -34.25
N THR A 164 -16.87 39.58 -33.89
CA THR A 164 -16.42 40.92 -33.49
C THR A 164 -16.52 41.04 -31.95
N PRO A 165 -15.95 42.06 -31.28
CA PRO A 165 -16.06 42.21 -29.82
C PRO A 165 -17.50 42.41 -29.35
N ALA A 166 -18.33 42.97 -30.24
CA ALA A 166 -19.76 43.11 -30.02
C ALA A 166 -20.43 41.74 -29.88
N SER A 167 -20.00 40.73 -30.64
CA SER A 167 -20.53 39.37 -30.60
C SER A 167 -20.26 38.65 -29.27
N LEU A 168 -19.15 38.96 -28.58
CA LEU A 168 -18.79 38.37 -27.28
C LEU A 168 -19.47 39.10 -26.10
N ALA A 169 -19.64 40.42 -26.18
CA ALA A 169 -20.49 41.17 -25.25
C ALA A 169 -21.98 40.77 -25.39
N GLU A 170 -22.45 40.52 -26.63
CA GLU A 170 -23.78 39.95 -26.89
C GLU A 170 -23.88 38.51 -26.42
N ALA A 171 -22.85 37.66 -26.57
CA ALA A 171 -22.86 36.31 -25.99
C ALA A 171 -22.99 36.31 -24.46
N GLN A 172 -22.66 37.40 -23.78
CA GLN A 172 -22.83 37.54 -22.33
C GLN A 172 -24.20 38.12 -21.92
N THR A 173 -24.99 38.65 -22.87
CA THR A 173 -26.22 39.41 -22.58
C THR A 173 -27.45 39.03 -23.44
N ASN A 174 -27.28 38.33 -24.56
CA ASN A 174 -28.30 38.01 -25.57
C ASN A 174 -28.17 36.60 -26.18
N GLY A 175 -29.32 35.99 -26.47
CA GLY A 175 -29.49 34.52 -26.57
C GLY A 175 -28.91 33.77 -27.77
N LEU A 176 -28.43 34.39 -28.87
CA LEU A 176 -28.01 33.64 -30.08
C LEU A 176 -26.53 33.20 -30.07
N TYR A 177 -25.60 34.08 -29.72
CA TYR A 177 -24.17 33.73 -29.65
C TYR A 177 -23.85 32.85 -28.44
N TYR A 178 -24.51 33.11 -27.30
CA TYR A 178 -24.44 32.23 -26.12
C TYR A 178 -25.01 30.84 -26.42
N ALA A 179 -26.16 30.76 -27.09
CA ALA A 179 -26.75 29.47 -27.48
C ALA A 179 -25.86 28.72 -28.46
N SER A 180 -25.21 29.42 -29.41
CA SER A 180 -24.29 28.77 -30.34
C SER A 180 -23.02 28.27 -29.65
N LEU A 181 -22.38 29.07 -28.79
CA LEU A 181 -21.23 28.63 -27.99
C LEU A 181 -21.61 27.44 -27.10
N THR A 182 -22.74 27.53 -26.40
CA THR A 182 -23.27 26.44 -25.57
C THR A 182 -23.57 25.19 -26.37
N ASN A 183 -24.04 25.32 -27.62
CA ASN A 183 -24.25 24.18 -28.51
C ASN A 183 -22.93 23.53 -28.94
N HIS A 184 -21.89 24.31 -29.22
CA HIS A 184 -20.55 23.77 -29.50
C HIS A 184 -19.95 23.08 -28.27
N LEU A 185 -20.10 23.68 -27.08
CA LEU A 185 -19.68 23.08 -25.82
C LEU A 185 -20.44 21.78 -25.54
N ARG A 186 -21.74 21.73 -25.82
CA ARG A 186 -22.55 20.51 -25.73
C ARG A 186 -22.04 19.42 -26.66
N GLN A 187 -21.77 19.74 -27.93
CA GLN A 187 -21.25 18.76 -28.90
C GLN A 187 -19.86 18.26 -28.49
N LEU A 188 -19.01 19.13 -27.97
CA LEU A 188 -17.73 18.75 -27.39
C LEU A 188 -17.93 17.80 -26.21
N ALA A 189 -18.75 18.16 -25.23
CA ALA A 189 -19.05 17.31 -24.07
C ALA A 189 -19.61 15.95 -24.49
N ASP A 190 -20.60 15.94 -25.39
CA ASP A 190 -21.18 14.71 -25.95
C ASP A 190 -20.10 13.85 -26.64
N PHE A 191 -19.09 14.43 -27.26
CA PHE A 191 -17.95 13.69 -27.83
C PHE A 191 -17.02 13.13 -26.75
N LEU A 192 -16.70 13.94 -25.74
CA LEU A 192 -15.88 13.50 -24.60
C LEU A 192 -16.56 12.36 -23.84
N ASP A 193 -17.89 12.27 -23.84
CA ASP A 193 -18.63 11.12 -23.32
C ASP A 193 -18.35 9.80 -24.06
N LEU A 194 -17.93 9.86 -25.32
CA LEU A 194 -17.57 8.69 -26.12
C LEU A 194 -16.11 8.28 -25.96
N LEU A 195 -15.26 9.14 -25.37
CA LEU A 195 -13.85 8.83 -25.15
C LEU A 195 -13.71 7.91 -23.92
N ARG A 196 -13.91 6.63 -24.17
CA ARG A 196 -13.77 5.55 -23.18
C ARG A 196 -12.72 4.55 -23.64
N ASP A 197 -11.92 4.04 -22.71
CA ASP A 197 -11.00 2.93 -22.95
C ASP A 197 -11.77 1.60 -23.08
N ASP A 198 -11.05 0.50 -23.31
CA ASP A 198 -11.64 -0.84 -23.45
C ASP A 198 -12.29 -1.36 -22.16
N LEU A 199 -12.05 -0.68 -21.03
CA LEU A 199 -12.62 -0.96 -19.71
C LEU A 199 -13.83 -0.07 -19.40
N GLY A 200 -14.24 0.79 -20.33
CA GLY A 200 -15.32 1.75 -20.17
C GLY A 200 -14.95 2.96 -19.30
N GLN A 201 -13.67 3.17 -18.97
CA GLN A 201 -13.20 4.31 -18.20
C GLN A 201 -12.96 5.53 -19.11
N PRO A 202 -13.18 6.77 -18.62
CA PRO A 202 -12.82 7.96 -19.38
C PRO A 202 -11.33 8.00 -19.72
N ILE A 203 -11.00 8.29 -20.98
CA ILE A 203 -9.61 8.48 -21.42
C ILE A 203 -9.14 9.86 -20.96
N PRO A 204 -8.01 9.97 -20.21
CA PRO A 204 -7.53 11.26 -19.77
C PRO A 204 -6.77 12.02 -20.85
N PHE A 205 -6.91 13.35 -20.85
CA PHE A 205 -6.27 14.22 -21.83
C PHE A 205 -5.89 15.59 -21.27
N VAL A 206 -4.93 16.26 -21.92
CA VAL A 206 -4.66 17.69 -21.72
C VAL A 206 -5.54 18.49 -22.67
N PHE A 207 -6.50 19.24 -22.14
CA PHE A 207 -7.38 20.13 -22.88
C PHE A 207 -6.75 21.51 -23.04
N ARG A 208 -6.67 21.99 -24.28
CA ARG A 208 -6.03 23.27 -24.64
C ARG A 208 -7.00 24.15 -25.44
N PRO A 209 -8.01 24.75 -24.77
CA PRO A 209 -8.95 25.63 -25.42
C PRO A 209 -8.36 27.01 -25.67
N TRP A 210 -8.84 27.71 -26.70
CA TRP A 210 -8.55 29.14 -26.92
C TRP A 210 -7.05 29.48 -26.95
N HIS A 211 -6.24 28.59 -27.52
CA HIS A 211 -4.79 28.73 -27.68
C HIS A 211 -4.36 29.98 -28.47
N GLU A 212 -3.09 30.37 -28.34
CA GLU A 212 -2.49 31.50 -29.06
C GLU A 212 -3.27 32.82 -28.87
N TYR A 213 -3.90 32.98 -27.70
CA TYR A 213 -4.74 34.13 -27.42
C TYR A 213 -3.98 35.46 -27.46
N THR A 214 -2.64 35.48 -27.41
CA THR A 214 -1.84 36.71 -27.53
C THR A 214 -1.49 37.08 -28.98
N GLY A 215 -1.64 36.19 -29.96
CA GLY A 215 -1.11 36.38 -31.32
C GLY A 215 -1.87 37.34 -32.23
N GLY A 216 -3.18 37.53 -32.03
CA GLY A 216 -3.98 38.51 -32.77
C GLY A 216 -4.66 38.02 -34.05
N TRP A 217 -4.45 36.75 -34.45
CA TRP A 217 -5.05 36.15 -35.66
C TRP A 217 -6.31 35.32 -35.40
N PHE A 218 -6.64 35.05 -34.14
CA PHE A 218 -7.88 34.38 -33.76
C PHE A 218 -8.90 35.38 -33.22
N TRP A 219 -10.18 35.09 -33.38
CA TRP A 219 -11.22 36.00 -32.90
C TRP A 219 -11.24 36.11 -31.36
N TRP A 220 -10.77 35.08 -30.66
CA TRP A 220 -10.59 35.10 -29.20
C TRP A 220 -9.26 35.74 -28.76
N SER A 221 -8.40 36.19 -29.67
CA SER A 221 -7.13 36.81 -29.30
C SER A 221 -7.38 38.09 -28.49
N VAL A 222 -6.71 38.23 -27.36
CA VAL A 222 -6.86 39.36 -26.46
C VAL A 222 -6.17 40.61 -26.99
N ASP A 223 -6.78 41.75 -26.71
CA ASP A 223 -6.29 43.08 -27.10
C ASP A 223 -6.14 43.25 -28.63
N ASN A 224 -6.74 42.36 -29.44
CA ASN A 224 -7.19 42.74 -30.77
C ASN A 224 -8.44 43.63 -30.60
N THR A 225 -8.86 44.34 -31.66
CA THR A 225 -10.08 45.16 -31.59
C THR A 225 -11.33 44.33 -31.27
N ALA A 226 -11.26 43.00 -31.11
CA ALA A 226 -12.37 42.07 -31.00
C ALA A 226 -12.51 41.24 -29.70
N THR A 227 -11.54 41.14 -28.81
CA THR A 227 -11.72 40.45 -27.52
C THR A 227 -10.91 41.14 -26.42
N SER A 228 -11.57 41.58 -25.35
CA SER A 228 -10.90 42.11 -24.17
C SER A 228 -10.35 40.97 -23.30
N ARG A 229 -9.35 41.27 -22.45
CA ARG A 229 -8.79 40.31 -21.49
C ARG A 229 -9.86 39.71 -20.58
N GLN A 230 -10.77 40.53 -20.08
CA GLN A 230 -11.86 40.09 -19.20
C GLN A 230 -12.82 39.15 -19.93
N GLN A 231 -13.10 39.44 -21.20
CA GLN A 231 -13.94 38.59 -22.03
C GLN A 231 -13.28 37.24 -22.33
N PHE A 232 -11.98 37.22 -22.62
CA PHE A 232 -11.23 35.96 -22.77
C PHE A 232 -11.23 35.14 -21.47
N ILE A 233 -10.96 35.77 -20.33
CA ILE A 233 -11.00 35.10 -19.02
C ILE A 233 -12.39 34.50 -18.78
N ALA A 234 -13.46 35.25 -19.05
CA ALA A 234 -14.84 34.76 -18.91
C ALA A 234 -15.13 33.57 -19.85
N LEU A 235 -14.70 33.65 -21.13
CA LEU A 235 -14.85 32.57 -22.11
C LEU A 235 -14.11 31.30 -21.69
N PHE A 236 -12.87 31.46 -21.22
CA PHE A 236 -12.04 30.35 -20.77
C PHE A 236 -12.67 29.66 -19.56
N ARG A 237 -13.07 30.42 -18.54
CA ARG A 237 -13.73 29.89 -17.34
C ARG A 237 -15.05 29.20 -17.67
N LEU A 238 -15.91 29.85 -18.47
CA LEU A 238 -17.17 29.26 -18.94
C LEU A 238 -16.96 27.90 -19.62
N THR A 239 -15.92 27.79 -20.45
CA THR A 239 -15.60 26.54 -21.15
C THR A 239 -15.22 25.42 -20.19
N VAL A 240 -14.32 25.69 -19.24
CA VAL A 240 -13.88 24.71 -18.24
C VAL A 240 -15.01 24.34 -17.29
N ASP A 241 -15.73 25.34 -16.78
CA ASP A 241 -16.87 25.15 -15.87
C ASP A 241 -17.97 24.32 -16.51
N TYR A 242 -18.30 24.58 -17.77
CA TYR A 242 -19.32 23.82 -18.48
C TYR A 242 -18.96 22.33 -18.57
N LEU A 243 -17.71 22.00 -18.91
CA LEU A 243 -17.26 20.61 -19.00
C LEU A 243 -17.26 19.92 -17.63
N ARG A 244 -16.75 20.59 -16.59
CA ARG A 244 -16.76 20.08 -15.20
C ARG A 244 -18.20 19.87 -14.70
N GLN A 245 -19.09 20.84 -14.89
CA GLN A 245 -20.51 20.73 -14.51
C GLN A 245 -21.26 19.62 -15.27
N ARG A 246 -20.79 19.27 -16.48
CA ARG A 246 -21.33 18.15 -17.26
C ARG A 246 -20.83 16.79 -16.78
N GLY A 247 -19.93 16.75 -15.79
CA GLY A 247 -19.37 15.55 -15.17
C GLY A 247 -18.04 15.10 -15.76
N HIS A 248 -17.41 15.90 -16.62
CA HIS A 248 -16.08 15.60 -17.14
C HIS A 248 -15.01 16.07 -16.15
N HIS A 249 -14.33 15.11 -15.52
CA HIS A 249 -13.24 15.36 -14.56
C HIS A 249 -11.96 14.60 -14.91
N SER A 250 -11.84 14.14 -16.16
CA SER A 250 -10.70 13.35 -16.64
C SER A 250 -9.75 14.16 -17.52
N PHE A 251 -9.64 15.47 -17.30
CA PHE A 251 -8.73 16.31 -18.09
C PHE A 251 -7.95 17.29 -17.25
N LEU A 252 -6.76 17.65 -17.74
CA LEU A 252 -5.97 18.78 -17.28
C LEU A 252 -6.14 19.95 -18.25
N VAL A 253 -6.03 21.19 -17.76
CA VAL A 253 -6.22 22.38 -18.59
C VAL A 253 -4.89 23.07 -18.89
N ALA A 254 -4.60 23.28 -20.17
CA ALA A 254 -3.44 24.02 -20.64
C ALA A 254 -3.83 25.44 -21.09
N LEU A 255 -3.06 26.44 -20.62
CA LEU A 255 -3.08 27.79 -21.15
C LEU A 255 -1.82 28.00 -22.00
N SER A 256 -1.98 28.31 -23.30
CA SER A 256 -0.87 28.49 -24.23
C SER A 256 -0.93 29.84 -24.96
N PRO A 257 -0.28 30.90 -24.46
CA PRO A 257 -0.05 32.10 -25.25
C PRO A 257 0.83 31.82 -26.47
N SER A 258 0.76 32.70 -27.47
CA SER A 258 1.74 32.75 -28.55
C SER A 258 3.06 33.31 -28.03
N GLY A 259 4.15 32.56 -28.21
CA GLY A 259 5.45 32.87 -27.64
C GLY A 259 6.10 34.15 -28.17
N HIS A 260 5.86 34.51 -29.44
CA HIS A 260 6.45 35.70 -30.08
C HIS A 260 6.07 37.03 -29.41
N ARG A 261 5.02 37.05 -28.58
CA ARG A 261 4.60 38.23 -27.79
C ARG A 261 5.16 38.25 -26.38
N LEU A 262 5.60 37.09 -25.88
CA LEU A 262 6.08 36.93 -24.51
C LEU A 262 7.42 37.64 -24.33
N GLY A 263 7.47 38.58 -23.39
CA GLY A 263 8.66 39.40 -23.12
C GLY A 263 8.90 40.51 -24.14
N VAL A 264 7.95 40.72 -25.08
CA VAL A 264 7.95 41.86 -26.01
C VAL A 264 6.93 42.90 -25.51
N ASP A 265 5.65 42.55 -25.53
CA ASP A 265 4.54 43.43 -25.11
C ASP A 265 3.51 42.73 -24.21
N ARG A 266 3.75 41.46 -23.88
CA ARG A 266 2.90 40.60 -23.05
C ARG A 266 3.75 39.78 -22.07
N ASP A 267 3.22 39.54 -20.88
CA ASP A 267 3.72 38.48 -19.99
C ASP A 267 2.84 37.23 -20.12
N PHE A 268 3.24 36.15 -19.44
CA PHE A 268 2.46 34.90 -19.44
C PHE A 268 1.05 35.10 -18.81
N PHE A 269 0.94 35.97 -17.80
CA PHE A 269 -0.27 36.15 -17.01
C PHE A 269 -1.29 37.14 -17.61
N HIS A 270 -1.00 37.68 -18.79
CA HIS A 270 -1.71 38.78 -19.42
C HIS A 270 -3.24 38.64 -19.49
N ALA A 271 -3.74 37.43 -19.70
CA ALA A 271 -5.18 37.10 -19.61
C ALA A 271 -5.39 35.79 -18.83
N TYR A 272 -4.68 35.66 -17.71
CA TYR A 272 -4.69 34.46 -16.89
C TYR A 272 -6.05 34.19 -16.23
N PRO A 273 -6.66 33.02 -16.44
CA PRO A 273 -8.00 32.71 -15.93
C PRO A 273 -8.02 32.31 -14.45
N GLY A 274 -6.88 32.13 -13.78
CA GLY A 274 -6.82 31.75 -12.35
C GLY A 274 -6.16 30.39 -12.11
N ASP A 275 -5.68 30.18 -10.89
CA ASP A 275 -4.94 28.96 -10.49
C ASP A 275 -5.83 27.71 -10.45
N GLU A 276 -7.13 27.92 -10.29
CA GLU A 276 -8.21 26.93 -10.27
C GLU A 276 -8.70 26.50 -11.67
N TYR A 277 -8.16 27.12 -12.73
CA TYR A 277 -8.51 26.84 -14.12
C TYR A 277 -7.35 26.31 -14.97
N VAL A 278 -6.11 26.34 -14.48
CA VAL A 278 -4.93 26.00 -15.30
C VAL A 278 -4.03 25.02 -14.56
N ASP A 279 -3.69 23.94 -15.24
CA ASP A 279 -2.77 22.89 -14.81
C ASP A 279 -1.40 23.01 -15.48
N VAL A 280 -1.42 23.27 -16.79
CA VAL A 280 -0.24 23.30 -17.66
C VAL A 280 -0.02 24.71 -18.18
N TYR A 281 1.15 25.27 -17.88
CA TYR A 281 1.62 26.50 -18.47
C TYR A 281 2.38 26.12 -19.74
N ALA A 282 1.72 26.34 -20.87
CA ALA A 282 2.22 25.93 -22.16
C ALA A 282 2.62 27.15 -22.98
N VAL A 283 3.40 26.94 -24.04
CA VAL A 283 3.68 27.99 -25.04
C VAL A 283 3.61 27.42 -26.43
N ASP A 284 3.02 28.20 -27.34
CA ASP A 284 3.02 27.92 -28.77
C ASP A 284 4.06 28.83 -29.41
N GLN A 285 5.17 28.26 -29.84
CA GLN A 285 6.27 29.02 -30.40
C GLN A 285 6.95 28.25 -31.51
N TYR A 286 7.02 28.84 -32.69
CA TYR A 286 7.80 28.32 -33.81
C TYR A 286 9.18 29.00 -33.80
N PHE A 287 10.17 28.45 -34.50
CA PHE A 287 11.50 29.07 -34.61
C PHE A 287 11.44 30.30 -35.53
N CYS A 288 10.62 31.30 -35.20
CA CYS A 288 10.44 32.50 -36.00
C CYS A 288 10.30 33.77 -35.17
N ALA A 289 10.71 34.89 -35.78
CA ALA A 289 10.94 36.15 -35.09
C ALA A 289 9.66 37.00 -34.92
N ASP A 290 8.71 36.85 -35.85
CA ASP A 290 7.45 37.57 -35.91
C ASP A 290 6.56 36.89 -36.97
N ARG A 291 5.28 36.66 -36.65
CA ARG A 291 4.22 36.65 -37.68
C ARG A 291 3.62 38.04 -37.62
N ASP A 292 3.77 38.80 -38.71
CA ASP A 292 3.50 40.23 -38.78
C ASP A 292 2.26 40.67 -37.97
N PHE A 293 2.47 41.68 -37.12
CA PHE A 293 1.39 42.46 -36.53
C PHE A 293 0.65 43.16 -37.66
N ALA A 294 -0.66 42.93 -37.75
CA ALA A 294 -1.53 43.79 -38.53
C ALA A 294 -1.36 45.23 -38.01
N ASP A 295 -1.07 46.16 -38.91
CA ASP A 295 -1.55 47.52 -38.70
C ASP A 295 -3.08 47.48 -38.51
N GLN A 296 -3.65 48.51 -37.90
CA GLN A 296 -5.07 48.55 -37.52
C GLN A 296 -6.06 48.54 -38.71
N GLN A 297 -5.68 48.07 -39.90
CA GLN A 297 -6.44 48.19 -41.15
C GLN A 297 -6.52 46.89 -41.98
N GLY A 298 -6.28 45.71 -41.38
CA GLY A 298 -6.81 44.46 -41.93
C GLY A 298 -6.13 43.92 -43.19
N GLY A 299 -4.85 44.25 -43.43
CA GLY A 299 -4.03 43.62 -44.46
C GLY A 299 -2.98 42.67 -43.86
N TYR A 300 -2.93 41.41 -44.31
CA TYR A 300 -1.81 40.51 -44.04
C TYR A 300 -0.58 40.98 -44.85
N ALA A 301 0.15 41.97 -44.35
CA ALA A 301 1.40 42.40 -44.96
C ALA A 301 2.52 41.43 -44.54
N VAL A 302 2.82 40.46 -45.41
CA VAL A 302 3.93 39.52 -45.26
C VAL A 302 5.25 40.29 -45.33
N SER A 303 5.92 40.53 -44.21
CA SER A 303 7.27 41.10 -44.22
C SER A 303 8.30 39.98 -44.44
N THR A 304 8.96 40.06 -45.60
CA THR A 304 9.87 39.04 -46.13
C THR A 304 11.30 39.17 -45.60
N LYS A 305 11.53 39.30 -44.28
CA LYS A 305 12.90 39.42 -43.74
C LYS A 305 13.18 38.48 -42.56
N ASN A 306 14.03 37.49 -42.83
CA ASN A 306 14.74 36.61 -41.89
C ASN A 306 13.88 35.98 -40.78
N PHE A 307 13.13 34.98 -41.20
CA PHE A 307 12.06 34.38 -40.42
C PHE A 307 12.50 33.30 -39.43
N PHE A 308 13.79 32.95 -39.32
CA PHE A 308 14.26 31.90 -38.41
C PHE A 308 14.94 32.49 -37.16
N ALA A 309 14.33 32.33 -35.98
CA ALA A 309 14.79 33.00 -34.74
C ALA A 309 14.86 32.07 -33.50
N PRO A 310 15.94 31.28 -33.36
CA PRO A 310 16.12 30.39 -32.20
C PRO A 310 16.20 31.11 -30.85
N ALA A 311 16.78 32.31 -30.81
CA ALA A 311 16.93 33.06 -29.55
C ALA A 311 15.56 33.41 -28.94
N GLN A 312 14.63 33.89 -29.76
CA GLN A 312 13.27 34.20 -29.31
C GLN A 312 12.48 32.94 -28.93
N PHE A 313 12.69 31.83 -29.66
CA PHE A 313 12.11 30.54 -29.30
C PHE A 313 12.45 30.17 -27.84
N TRP A 314 13.73 30.19 -27.49
CA TRP A 314 14.18 29.83 -26.15
C TRP A 314 13.82 30.89 -25.10
N GLN A 315 13.72 32.16 -25.48
CA GLN A 315 13.22 33.22 -24.59
C GLN A 315 11.78 32.93 -24.16
N ALA A 316 10.88 32.59 -25.09
CA ALA A 316 9.49 32.29 -24.78
C ALA A 316 9.34 31.07 -23.86
N VAL A 317 10.12 30.01 -24.11
CA VAL A 317 10.18 28.82 -23.23
C VAL A 317 10.65 29.20 -21.82
N ASN A 318 11.70 30.02 -21.73
CA ASN A 318 12.25 30.48 -20.46
C ASN A 318 11.27 31.33 -19.65
N LEU A 319 10.56 32.26 -20.29
CA LEU A 319 9.54 33.10 -19.65
C LEU A 319 8.34 32.28 -19.15
N THR A 320 7.96 31.24 -19.91
CA THR A 320 6.90 30.31 -19.50
C THR A 320 7.34 29.49 -18.28
N ALA A 321 8.58 29.02 -18.26
CA ALA A 321 9.16 28.33 -17.12
C ALA A 321 9.27 29.23 -15.88
N GLU A 322 9.61 30.51 -16.05
CA GLU A 322 9.61 31.50 -14.97
C GLU A 322 8.21 31.68 -14.36
N ALA A 323 7.17 31.72 -15.20
CA ALA A 323 5.78 31.76 -14.71
C ALA A 323 5.45 30.54 -13.83
N VAL A 324 5.87 29.34 -14.22
CA VAL A 324 5.71 28.12 -13.39
C VAL A 324 6.46 28.24 -12.07
N LEU A 325 7.72 28.67 -12.09
CA LEU A 325 8.54 28.83 -10.88
C LEU A 325 7.95 29.87 -9.92
N SER A 326 7.38 30.96 -10.45
CA SER A 326 6.71 31.99 -9.64
C SER A 326 5.51 31.44 -8.86
N LYS A 327 4.76 30.49 -9.43
CA LYS A 327 3.65 29.82 -8.73
C LYS A 327 4.16 28.82 -7.71
N ARG A 328 5.22 28.08 -8.05
CA ARG A 328 5.88 27.15 -7.11
C ARG A 328 6.39 27.86 -5.87
N ALA A 329 6.93 29.07 -6.01
CA ALA A 329 7.35 29.90 -4.88
C ALA A 329 6.21 30.25 -3.91
N ASN A 330 4.95 30.21 -4.38
CA ASN A 330 3.75 30.42 -3.58
C ASN A 330 3.07 29.09 -3.16
N GLY A 331 3.77 27.96 -3.26
CA GLY A 331 3.24 26.65 -2.89
C GLY A 331 2.26 26.04 -3.90
N ILE A 332 2.17 26.60 -5.11
CA ILE A 332 1.28 26.10 -6.16
C ILE A 332 2.12 25.40 -7.23
N THR A 333 1.89 24.11 -7.43
CA THR A 333 2.55 23.35 -8.51
C THR A 333 1.79 23.52 -9.81
N LYS A 334 2.51 23.79 -10.91
CA LYS A 334 2.02 23.81 -12.30
C LYS A 334 3.02 23.06 -13.18
N LEU A 335 2.55 22.55 -14.32
CA LEU A 335 3.38 21.84 -15.32
C LEU A 335 3.87 22.82 -16.40
N LEU A 336 5.03 22.57 -17.01
CA LEU A 336 5.52 23.34 -18.16
C LEU A 336 5.37 22.50 -19.44
N ALA A 337 4.95 23.12 -20.54
CA ALA A 337 4.93 22.47 -21.84
C ALA A 337 5.31 23.40 -22.99
N ILE A 338 5.82 22.80 -24.07
CA ILE A 338 5.89 23.44 -25.39
C ILE A 338 4.75 22.84 -26.20
N ALA A 339 3.58 23.48 -26.18
CA ALA A 339 2.36 22.91 -26.75
C ALA A 339 2.38 22.88 -28.28
N GLU A 340 3.08 23.83 -28.90
CA GLU A 340 3.42 23.77 -30.32
C GLU A 340 4.83 24.27 -30.54
N PHE A 341 5.61 23.51 -31.30
CA PHE A 341 6.86 23.98 -31.88
C PHE A 341 7.11 23.47 -33.28
N GLY A 342 7.97 24.20 -33.98
CA GLY A 342 8.33 23.80 -35.32
C GLY A 342 9.03 24.87 -36.12
N ALA A 343 9.47 24.47 -37.31
CA ALA A 343 9.91 25.41 -38.31
C ALA A 343 8.70 26.21 -38.81
N PRO A 344 8.88 27.48 -39.15
CA PRO A 344 7.84 28.27 -39.78
C PRO A 344 7.48 27.66 -41.14
N ASP A 345 6.23 27.24 -41.35
CA ASP A 345 5.75 26.52 -42.56
C ASP A 345 6.22 25.07 -42.72
N GLY A 346 6.85 24.49 -41.70
CA GLY A 346 7.32 23.10 -41.71
C GLY A 346 8.74 22.95 -42.22
N ILE A 347 9.24 21.72 -42.32
CA ILE A 347 10.64 21.44 -42.67
C ILE A 347 10.82 21.04 -44.14
N TRP A 348 9.73 20.58 -44.77
CA TRP A 348 9.75 20.03 -46.12
C TRP A 348 9.77 21.14 -47.17
N GLY A 349 10.84 21.15 -47.98
CA GLY A 349 10.98 22.12 -49.09
C GLY A 349 10.91 23.58 -48.65
N ASN A 350 11.14 23.85 -47.36
CA ASN A 350 10.95 25.17 -46.79
C ASN A 350 12.10 26.11 -47.19
N PRO A 351 11.84 27.15 -48.01
CA PRO A 351 12.88 28.08 -48.45
C PRO A 351 13.42 28.97 -47.31
N LYS A 352 12.74 29.00 -46.16
CA LYS A 352 13.15 29.75 -44.96
C LYS A 352 14.21 29.00 -44.14
N LEU A 353 14.48 27.72 -44.43
CA LEU A 353 15.49 26.92 -43.74
C LEU A 353 16.68 26.66 -44.66
N THR A 354 17.89 26.65 -44.08
CA THR A 354 19.04 26.09 -44.79
C THR A 354 18.89 24.57 -44.89
N ALA A 355 19.56 23.95 -45.89
CA ALA A 355 19.58 22.50 -46.01
C ALA A 355 20.11 21.82 -44.73
N GLN A 356 21.12 22.42 -44.08
CA GLN A 356 21.66 21.94 -42.82
C GLN A 356 20.65 22.05 -41.68
N THR A 357 19.94 23.17 -41.56
CA THR A 357 18.90 23.36 -40.53
C THR A 357 17.73 22.41 -40.72
N SER A 358 17.32 22.15 -41.95
CA SER A 358 16.25 21.19 -42.26
C SER A 358 16.69 19.73 -41.98
N ALA A 359 17.96 19.39 -42.25
CA ALA A 359 18.52 18.07 -41.98
C ALA A 359 18.81 17.83 -40.48
N GLY A 360 19.19 18.86 -39.72
CA GLY A 360 19.54 18.78 -38.28
C GLY A 360 18.48 19.37 -37.36
N TYR A 361 17.20 19.36 -37.74
CA TYR A 361 16.17 20.17 -37.09
C TYR A 361 15.85 19.73 -35.65
N TYR A 362 15.86 18.42 -35.38
CA TYR A 362 15.44 17.87 -34.10
C TYR A 362 16.61 17.67 -33.12
N TYR A 363 17.62 16.89 -33.49
CA TYR A 363 18.73 16.60 -32.57
C TYR A 363 19.71 17.80 -32.50
N ASP A 364 20.21 18.25 -33.65
CA ASP A 364 21.26 19.28 -33.71
C ASP A 364 20.75 20.69 -33.35
N LEU A 365 19.48 21.00 -33.64
CA LEU A 365 18.89 22.31 -33.36
C LEU A 365 18.02 22.30 -32.10
N PHE A 366 16.91 21.55 -32.08
CA PHE A 366 15.95 21.64 -30.98
C PHE A 366 16.54 21.08 -29.67
N LEU A 367 17.08 19.88 -29.68
CA LEU A 367 17.56 19.24 -28.45
C LEU A 367 18.88 19.83 -27.93
N ALA A 368 19.82 20.14 -28.83
CA ALA A 368 21.02 20.88 -28.47
C ALA A 368 20.65 22.29 -27.95
N GLY A 369 19.73 22.98 -28.62
CA GLY A 369 19.23 24.29 -28.20
C GLY A 369 18.56 24.26 -26.83
N LEU A 370 17.77 23.23 -26.53
CA LEU A 370 17.16 23.04 -25.22
C LEU A 370 18.23 22.97 -24.13
N THR A 371 19.27 22.18 -24.38
CA THR A 371 20.41 22.00 -23.45
C THR A 371 21.19 23.29 -23.23
N GLN A 372 21.45 24.04 -24.30
CA GLN A 372 22.29 25.23 -24.27
C GLN A 372 21.57 26.45 -23.70
N ASN A 373 20.27 26.59 -23.97
CA ASN A 373 19.54 27.84 -23.72
C ASN A 373 18.51 27.75 -22.60
N VAL A 374 18.17 26.55 -22.11
CA VAL A 374 17.23 26.37 -21.00
C VAL A 374 17.96 25.73 -19.81
N PRO A 375 18.13 26.46 -18.69
CA PRO A 375 18.75 25.92 -17.47
C PRO A 375 18.09 24.64 -16.98
N LEU A 376 18.88 23.73 -16.39
CA LEU A 376 18.39 22.44 -15.89
C LEU A 376 17.15 22.58 -14.98
N GLU A 377 17.14 23.56 -14.07
CA GLU A 377 15.99 23.81 -13.17
C GLU A 377 14.68 24.05 -13.94
N ARG A 378 14.75 24.68 -15.11
CA ARG A 378 13.59 24.94 -15.99
C ARG A 378 13.28 23.75 -16.89
N ARG A 379 14.30 23.06 -17.39
CA ARG A 379 14.12 21.81 -18.15
C ARG A 379 13.45 20.73 -17.29
N GLN A 380 13.75 20.71 -15.99
CA GLN A 380 13.11 19.82 -15.02
C GLN A 380 11.62 20.13 -14.74
N LEU A 381 11.05 21.13 -15.42
CA LEU A 381 9.62 21.42 -15.41
C LEU A 381 8.91 20.89 -16.67
N LEU A 382 9.67 20.67 -17.76
CA LEU A 382 9.14 20.43 -19.09
C LEU A 382 8.52 19.03 -19.18
N SER A 383 7.20 18.95 -19.18
CA SER A 383 6.46 17.69 -19.24
C SER A 383 6.34 17.14 -20.66
N TYR A 384 6.10 18.00 -21.64
CA TYR A 384 5.97 17.60 -23.05
C TYR A 384 6.35 18.70 -24.03
N ALA A 385 6.72 18.29 -25.24
CA ALA A 385 6.93 19.17 -26.39
C ALA A 385 6.28 18.55 -27.64
N MET A 386 5.40 19.29 -28.31
CA MET A 386 4.64 18.77 -29.46
C MET A 386 4.91 19.57 -30.72
N THR A 387 5.13 18.87 -31.83
CA THR A 387 5.23 19.50 -33.16
C THR A 387 3.95 19.34 -33.97
N TRP A 388 3.83 20.12 -35.04
CA TRP A 388 2.62 20.18 -35.85
C TRP A 388 2.45 18.97 -36.79
N ARG A 389 1.31 18.95 -37.48
CA ARG A 389 0.87 17.84 -38.34
C ARG A 389 1.66 17.75 -39.64
N ASN A 390 1.65 16.55 -40.23
CA ASN A 390 2.14 16.33 -41.59
C ASN A 390 0.98 16.38 -42.59
N GLY A 391 0.61 17.60 -43.00
CA GLY A 391 -0.58 17.85 -43.83
C GLY A 391 -0.34 17.78 -45.34
N SER A 392 0.87 18.06 -45.81
CA SER A 392 1.27 17.93 -47.22
C SER A 392 2.79 18.00 -47.36
N SER A 393 3.32 17.76 -48.56
CA SER A 393 4.75 17.89 -48.87
C SER A 393 5.31 19.31 -48.74
N THR A 394 4.46 20.34 -48.57
CA THR A 394 4.86 21.73 -48.32
C THR A 394 4.36 22.24 -46.97
N HIS A 395 3.81 21.36 -46.14
CA HIS A 395 3.25 21.67 -44.81
C HIS A 395 3.38 20.43 -43.93
N GLY A 396 4.62 20.09 -43.58
CA GLY A 396 4.96 18.95 -42.74
C GLY A 396 6.12 19.27 -41.82
N TRP A 397 6.03 18.79 -40.59
CA TRP A 397 7.01 19.03 -39.53
C TRP A 397 7.85 17.80 -39.23
N ILE A 398 7.31 16.59 -39.38
CA ILE A 398 8.05 15.36 -39.17
C ILE A 398 8.74 14.92 -40.47
N PRO A 399 10.06 14.64 -40.46
CA PRO A 399 10.73 14.03 -41.60
C PRO A 399 10.27 12.58 -41.74
N THR A 400 10.14 12.10 -42.98
CA THR A 400 9.87 10.69 -43.30
C THR A 400 11.09 10.09 -44.01
N GLY A 401 11.09 8.80 -44.33
CA GLY A 401 12.27 8.10 -44.86
C GLY A 401 12.92 8.70 -46.12
N GLY A 402 12.24 9.57 -46.87
CA GLY A 402 12.81 10.30 -48.02
C GLY A 402 13.39 11.68 -47.70
N HIS A 403 13.27 12.17 -46.45
CA HIS A 403 13.73 13.49 -46.04
C HIS A 403 15.14 13.45 -45.44
N ALA A 404 15.95 14.49 -45.70
CA ALA A 404 17.33 14.58 -45.20
C ALA A 404 17.44 14.54 -43.66
N GLY A 405 16.39 15.01 -42.96
CA GLY A 405 16.31 14.99 -41.50
C GLY A 405 15.86 13.69 -40.85
N ALA A 406 15.67 12.60 -41.62
CA ALA A 406 15.23 11.33 -41.04
C ALA A 406 16.24 10.76 -40.03
N ALA A 407 17.54 10.80 -40.34
CA ALA A 407 18.59 10.31 -39.45
C ALA A 407 18.70 11.15 -38.17
N ASP A 408 18.54 12.47 -38.27
CA ASP A 408 18.51 13.39 -37.14
C ASP A 408 17.31 13.11 -36.21
N LEU A 409 16.12 12.81 -36.77
CA LEU A 409 14.97 12.40 -35.97
C LEU A 409 15.20 11.06 -35.23
N VAL A 410 15.94 10.11 -35.82
CA VAL A 410 16.34 8.87 -35.13
C VAL A 410 17.25 9.19 -33.95
N ASN A 411 18.25 10.05 -34.14
CA ASN A 411 19.14 10.48 -33.05
C ASN A 411 18.36 11.19 -31.94
N PHE A 412 17.44 12.08 -32.32
CA PHE A 412 16.51 12.75 -31.40
C PHE A 412 15.70 11.75 -30.58
N GLY A 413 15.06 10.77 -31.21
CA GLY A 413 14.28 9.75 -30.50
C GLY A 413 15.10 8.83 -29.60
N ASN A 414 16.40 8.65 -29.88
CA ASN A 414 17.30 7.80 -29.10
C ASN A 414 17.89 8.51 -27.87
N ASP A 415 17.76 9.84 -27.77
CA ASP A 415 18.21 10.57 -26.58
C ASP A 415 17.30 10.26 -25.37
N PRO A 416 17.84 9.93 -24.18
CA PRO A 416 17.05 9.54 -23.02
C PRO A 416 16.08 10.61 -22.51
N ARG A 417 16.30 11.88 -22.88
CA ARG A 417 15.41 13.01 -22.52
C ARG A 417 14.15 13.04 -23.38
N VAL A 418 14.21 12.44 -24.57
CA VAL A 418 13.08 12.37 -25.50
C VAL A 418 12.32 11.09 -25.26
N VAL A 419 11.06 11.22 -24.84
CA VAL A 419 10.18 10.06 -24.64
C VAL A 419 9.34 9.85 -25.90
N LEU A 420 9.55 8.70 -26.52
CA LEU A 420 8.68 8.06 -27.51
C LEU A 420 8.07 6.81 -26.86
N LEU A 421 6.95 6.31 -27.37
CA LEU A 421 6.41 5.04 -26.89
C LEU A 421 7.38 3.91 -27.24
N ALA A 422 7.99 3.33 -26.22
CA ALA A 422 8.81 2.12 -26.34
C ALA A 422 7.94 0.92 -26.71
N ASP A 423 8.57 -0.19 -27.09
CA ASP A 423 7.88 -1.47 -27.05
C ASP A 423 7.45 -1.70 -25.60
N ASN A 424 6.17 -2.02 -25.42
CA ASN A 424 5.58 -2.28 -24.11
C ASN A 424 6.45 -3.26 -23.31
N GLN A 425 6.69 -2.98 -22.05
CA GLN A 425 7.44 -3.84 -21.15
C GLN A 425 6.51 -4.41 -20.08
N PRO A 426 6.68 -5.69 -19.69
CA PRO A 426 5.80 -6.28 -18.70
C PRO A 426 5.93 -5.56 -17.35
N PRO A 427 4.80 -5.37 -16.63
CA PRO A 427 4.84 -4.84 -15.28
C PRO A 427 5.70 -5.72 -14.37
N LEU A 428 6.29 -5.11 -13.36
CA LEU A 428 7.04 -5.78 -12.31
C LEU A 428 6.13 -5.98 -11.10
N LEU A 429 5.79 -7.23 -10.78
CA LEU A 429 5.04 -7.59 -9.58
C LEU A 429 6.00 -8.01 -8.46
N ALA A 430 5.95 -7.33 -7.31
CA ALA A 430 6.85 -7.61 -6.19
C ALA A 430 6.61 -9.02 -5.63
N PRO A 431 7.67 -9.78 -5.31
CA PRO A 431 7.52 -11.12 -4.73
C PRO A 431 6.91 -11.05 -3.33
N LEU A 432 6.04 -12.00 -3.03
CA LEU A 432 5.41 -12.17 -1.72
C LEU A 432 5.84 -13.51 -1.11
N PRO A 433 6.17 -13.53 0.19
CA PRO A 433 6.43 -14.78 0.89
C PRO A 433 5.12 -15.55 1.12
N ASP A 434 5.24 -16.85 1.37
CA ASP A 434 4.12 -17.67 1.84
C ASP A 434 3.63 -17.18 3.20
N ILE A 435 2.32 -17.32 3.43
CA ILE A 435 1.63 -16.78 4.60
C ILE A 435 0.98 -17.94 5.37
N THR A 436 1.18 -17.98 6.68
CA THR A 436 0.46 -18.89 7.58
C THR A 436 -0.50 -18.10 8.45
N LEU A 437 -1.77 -18.53 8.52
CA LEU A 437 -2.76 -17.94 9.43
C LEU A 437 -3.71 -18.99 10.01
N ALA A 438 -4.33 -18.66 11.14
CA ALA A 438 -5.38 -19.48 11.75
C ALA A 438 -6.70 -19.38 10.97
N PRO A 439 -7.56 -20.41 11.01
CA PRO A 439 -8.91 -20.33 10.45
C PRO A 439 -9.71 -19.20 11.11
N ASN A 440 -10.66 -18.64 10.37
CA ASN A 440 -11.54 -17.52 10.73
C ASN A 440 -10.85 -16.15 10.88
N LEU A 441 -9.52 -16.05 10.71
CA LEU A 441 -8.81 -14.77 10.72
C LEU A 441 -8.83 -14.12 9.34
N ARG A 442 -9.25 -12.85 9.24
CA ARG A 442 -9.25 -12.12 7.96
C ARG A 442 -7.84 -11.67 7.58
N LEU A 443 -7.34 -12.13 6.44
CA LEU A 443 -6.13 -11.67 5.78
C LEU A 443 -6.45 -10.47 4.86
N LYS A 444 -5.64 -9.40 4.97
CA LYS A 444 -5.63 -8.28 4.04
C LYS A 444 -4.18 -7.99 3.64
N LEU A 445 -3.85 -8.16 2.36
CA LEU A 445 -2.49 -8.12 1.84
C LEU A 445 -2.40 -7.13 0.66
N PRO A 446 -1.52 -6.12 0.68
CA PRO A 446 -1.29 -5.27 -0.48
C PRO A 446 -0.35 -5.96 -1.47
N LEU A 447 -0.77 -6.05 -2.73
CA LEU A 447 0.08 -6.47 -3.84
C LEU A 447 0.70 -5.22 -4.48
N HIS A 448 2.02 -5.20 -4.62
CA HIS A 448 2.74 -4.05 -5.18
C HIS A 448 3.25 -4.37 -6.58
N ALA A 449 2.87 -3.56 -7.57
CA ALA A 449 3.38 -3.65 -8.92
C ALA A 449 3.85 -2.28 -9.42
N THR A 450 4.82 -2.27 -10.32
CA THR A 450 5.32 -1.07 -11.01
C THR A 450 5.43 -1.34 -12.50
N ASP A 451 5.17 -0.35 -13.33
CA ASP A 451 5.32 -0.46 -14.78
C ASP A 451 6.63 0.22 -15.22
N PRO A 452 7.52 -0.49 -15.93
CA PRO A 452 8.82 0.06 -16.31
C PRO A 452 8.76 0.95 -17.57
N ASP A 453 7.63 1.01 -18.28
CA ASP A 453 7.52 1.88 -19.45
C ASP A 453 7.56 3.34 -19.08
N VAL A 454 7.92 4.16 -20.06
CA VAL A 454 7.95 5.61 -19.89
C VAL A 454 7.14 6.25 -21.02
N PRO A 455 5.99 6.86 -20.70
CA PRO A 455 5.44 6.98 -19.35
C PRO A 455 4.83 5.64 -18.84
N PRO A 456 4.82 5.36 -17.53
CA PRO A 456 4.32 4.07 -16.99
C PRO A 456 2.86 3.80 -17.37
N GLN A 457 2.51 2.57 -17.68
CA GLN A 457 1.18 2.17 -18.14
C GLN A 457 0.21 1.85 -17.00
N TYR A 458 -1.08 1.75 -17.31
CA TYR A 458 -2.12 1.42 -16.33
C TYR A 458 -2.08 -0.07 -16.00
N LEU A 459 -1.99 -0.38 -14.70
CA LEU A 459 -1.89 -1.75 -14.22
C LEU A 459 -3.22 -2.27 -13.69
N ARG A 460 -3.56 -3.50 -14.08
CA ARG A 460 -4.76 -4.20 -13.60
C ARG A 460 -4.41 -5.54 -12.99
N PHE A 461 -4.86 -5.74 -11.76
CA PHE A 461 -4.67 -6.97 -11.01
C PHE A 461 -5.83 -7.95 -11.26
N SER A 462 -5.53 -9.24 -11.31
CA SER A 462 -6.50 -10.32 -11.48
C SER A 462 -6.06 -11.60 -10.76
N LEU A 463 -7.02 -12.36 -10.23
CA LEU A 463 -6.77 -13.68 -9.65
C LEU A 463 -6.84 -14.73 -10.76
N LEU A 464 -5.72 -15.42 -10.98
CA LEU A 464 -5.67 -16.61 -11.84
C LEU A 464 -6.00 -17.88 -11.05
N ASN A 465 -5.66 -17.90 -9.76
CA ASN A 465 -6.03 -18.95 -8.82
C ASN A 465 -6.16 -18.36 -7.42
N ALA A 466 -7.19 -18.75 -6.68
CA ALA A 466 -7.40 -18.29 -5.31
C ALA A 466 -8.33 -19.26 -4.56
N PRO A 467 -8.22 -19.33 -3.22
CA PRO A 467 -9.19 -20.07 -2.42
C PRO A 467 -10.59 -19.44 -2.49
N THR A 468 -11.62 -20.25 -2.27
CA THR A 468 -13.02 -19.81 -2.29
C THR A 468 -13.24 -18.64 -1.34
N GLY A 469 -13.94 -17.60 -1.81
CA GLY A 469 -14.23 -16.40 -1.03
C GLY A 469 -13.09 -15.38 -0.96
N ALA A 470 -11.94 -15.64 -1.62
CA ALA A 470 -10.91 -14.63 -1.78
C ALA A 470 -11.33 -13.58 -2.83
N SER A 471 -10.94 -12.33 -2.60
CA SER A 471 -11.19 -11.21 -3.50
C SER A 471 -9.91 -10.40 -3.71
N LEU A 472 -9.77 -9.78 -4.89
CA LEU A 472 -8.68 -8.88 -5.22
C LEU A 472 -9.26 -7.63 -5.87
N ASP A 473 -8.89 -6.48 -5.34
CA ASP A 473 -9.19 -5.20 -5.98
C ASP A 473 -8.28 -4.99 -7.19
N ALA A 474 -8.91 -4.81 -8.35
CA ALA A 474 -8.23 -4.79 -9.65
C ALA A 474 -7.40 -3.52 -9.88
N THR A 475 -7.64 -2.42 -9.17
CA THR A 475 -6.97 -1.12 -9.43
C THR A 475 -5.91 -0.78 -8.40
N ASN A 476 -6.04 -1.24 -7.15
CA ASN A 476 -5.10 -0.93 -6.07
C ASN A 476 -4.35 -2.16 -5.51
N GLY A 477 -4.67 -3.36 -5.99
CA GLY A 477 -3.95 -4.58 -5.62
C GLY A 477 -4.23 -5.09 -4.20
N TRP A 478 -5.32 -4.69 -3.53
CA TRP A 478 -5.66 -5.26 -2.21
C TRP A 478 -6.26 -6.66 -2.33
N PHE A 479 -5.52 -7.67 -1.88
CA PHE A 479 -6.01 -9.04 -1.71
C PHE A 479 -6.66 -9.21 -0.32
N ILE A 480 -7.85 -9.80 -0.28
CA ILE A 480 -8.60 -10.07 0.95
C ILE A 480 -9.11 -11.50 0.92
N TRP A 481 -8.88 -12.23 2.01
CA TRP A 481 -9.46 -13.56 2.21
C TRP A 481 -9.68 -13.84 3.70
N GLN A 482 -10.75 -14.56 4.03
CA GLN A 482 -10.98 -15.05 5.39
C GLN A 482 -11.23 -16.56 5.30
N PRO A 483 -10.24 -17.42 5.61
CA PRO A 483 -10.45 -18.85 5.67
C PRO A 483 -11.53 -19.18 6.70
N SER A 484 -12.37 -20.14 6.37
CA SER A 484 -13.34 -20.74 7.28
C SER A 484 -12.69 -21.83 8.13
N ALA A 485 -13.44 -22.37 9.09
CA ALA A 485 -13.02 -23.55 9.83
C ALA A 485 -12.80 -24.78 8.93
N SER A 486 -13.51 -24.91 7.80
CA SER A 486 -13.31 -26.01 6.84
C SER A 486 -12.04 -25.88 6.02
N ASP A 487 -11.44 -24.69 5.97
CA ASP A 487 -10.17 -24.48 5.28
C ASP A 487 -8.97 -24.84 6.17
N ALA A 488 -9.18 -25.28 7.41
CA ALA A 488 -8.08 -25.61 8.32
C ALA A 488 -7.22 -26.79 7.81
N SER A 489 -5.92 -26.75 8.09
CA SER A 489 -4.93 -27.71 7.57
C SER A 489 -4.79 -27.75 6.05
N THR A 490 -5.26 -26.73 5.32
CA THR A 490 -5.11 -26.65 3.85
C THR A 490 -3.96 -25.74 3.45
N THR A 491 -3.39 -25.99 2.27
CA THR A 491 -2.45 -25.09 1.61
C THR A 491 -3.09 -24.57 0.33
N ASN A 492 -3.27 -23.25 0.25
CA ASN A 492 -3.99 -22.60 -0.82
C ASN A 492 -3.01 -21.81 -1.68
N LEU A 493 -2.76 -22.28 -2.91
CA LEU A 493 -1.89 -21.59 -3.84
C LEU A 493 -2.64 -20.41 -4.47
N VAL A 494 -2.28 -19.18 -4.10
CA VAL A 494 -2.78 -17.98 -4.75
C VAL A 494 -1.88 -17.63 -5.93
N ARG A 495 -2.47 -17.39 -7.10
CA ARG A 495 -1.77 -16.93 -8.29
C ARG A 495 -2.41 -15.64 -8.78
N VAL A 496 -1.62 -14.58 -8.80
CA VAL A 496 -2.05 -13.25 -9.22
C VAL A 496 -1.35 -12.87 -10.52
N ARG A 497 -2.08 -12.24 -11.42
CA ARG A 497 -1.55 -11.57 -12.60
C ARG A 497 -1.76 -10.07 -12.50
N VAL A 498 -0.74 -9.29 -12.83
CA VAL A 498 -0.86 -7.87 -13.16
C VAL A 498 -0.61 -7.69 -14.65
N THR A 499 -1.51 -6.99 -15.34
CA THR A 499 -1.43 -6.74 -16.79
C THR A 499 -1.41 -5.24 -17.00
N ASP A 500 -0.52 -4.76 -17.86
CA ASP A 500 -0.52 -3.37 -18.32
C ASP A 500 -1.59 -3.13 -19.39
N ASN A 501 -1.72 -1.89 -19.86
CA ASN A 501 -2.66 -1.52 -20.92
C ASN A 501 -1.99 -1.22 -22.27
N GLY A 502 -0.73 -1.61 -22.46
CA GLY A 502 0.02 -1.37 -23.69
C GLY A 502 -0.39 -2.33 -24.80
N ILE A 503 0.20 -2.17 -25.99
CA ILE A 503 -0.07 -3.05 -27.14
C ILE A 503 1.25 -3.62 -27.69
N PRO A 504 1.40 -4.97 -27.73
CA PRO A 504 0.51 -5.96 -27.11
C PRO A 504 0.58 -5.84 -25.58
N ALA A 505 -0.55 -6.05 -24.89
CA ALA A 505 -0.58 -5.98 -23.43
C ALA A 505 0.35 -7.04 -22.85
N MET A 506 1.20 -6.64 -21.90
CA MET A 506 2.11 -7.54 -21.23
C MET A 506 1.65 -7.77 -19.78
N SER A 507 2.17 -8.83 -19.17
CA SER A 507 1.75 -9.19 -17.82
C SER A 507 2.87 -9.86 -17.04
N ALA A 508 2.84 -9.67 -15.73
CA ALA A 508 3.60 -10.45 -14.77
C ALA A 508 2.66 -11.28 -13.91
N THR A 509 3.13 -12.46 -13.51
CA THR A 509 2.40 -13.37 -12.63
C THR A 509 3.28 -13.70 -11.43
N GLN A 510 2.68 -13.68 -10.25
CA GLN A 510 3.32 -14.15 -9.01
C GLN A 510 2.42 -15.17 -8.33
N SER A 511 3.02 -16.15 -7.69
CA SER A 511 2.32 -17.11 -6.84
C SER A 511 2.86 -17.06 -5.41
N PHE A 512 1.99 -17.28 -4.43
CA PHE A 512 2.34 -17.47 -3.02
C PHE A 512 1.35 -18.45 -2.39
N ALA A 513 1.78 -19.22 -1.41
CA ALA A 513 0.93 -20.14 -0.68
C ALA A 513 0.35 -19.48 0.58
N ILE A 514 -0.91 -19.76 0.85
CA ILE A 514 -1.54 -19.47 2.12
C ILE A 514 -1.82 -20.80 2.85
N VAL A 515 -1.05 -21.06 3.91
CA VAL A 515 -1.23 -22.23 4.77
C VAL A 515 -2.21 -21.86 5.88
N VAL A 516 -3.34 -22.54 5.93
CA VAL A 516 -4.28 -22.40 7.04
C VAL A 516 -3.88 -23.40 8.11
N ALA A 517 -3.52 -22.90 9.29
CA ALA A 517 -3.10 -23.73 10.39
C ALA A 517 -4.20 -24.75 10.78
N PRO A 518 -3.83 -25.90 11.38
CA PRO A 518 -4.79 -26.87 11.87
C PRO A 518 -5.79 -26.25 12.87
N PRO A 519 -7.01 -26.79 12.98
CA PRO A 519 -7.93 -26.38 14.02
C PRO A 519 -7.33 -26.75 15.39
N GLU A 520 -7.55 -25.90 16.40
CA GLU A 520 -7.09 -26.21 17.76
C GLU A 520 -7.64 -27.58 18.19
N THR A 521 -6.76 -28.53 18.49
CA THR A 521 -7.15 -29.91 18.80
C THR A 521 -7.18 -30.07 20.32
N THR A 522 -8.16 -30.76 20.91
CA THR A 522 -8.20 -30.94 22.37
C THR A 522 -7.60 -32.30 22.74
N MET A 523 -6.64 -32.36 23.67
CA MET A 523 -6.05 -33.60 24.18
C MET A 523 -6.49 -33.84 25.62
N THR A 524 -6.94 -35.06 25.94
CA THR A 524 -7.32 -35.47 27.30
C THR A 524 -6.35 -36.52 27.84
N VAL A 525 -5.79 -36.29 29.03
CA VAL A 525 -4.88 -37.22 29.71
C VAL A 525 -5.45 -37.57 31.09
N ALA A 526 -5.50 -38.85 31.43
CA ALA A 526 -5.89 -39.34 32.75
C ALA A 526 -4.68 -39.91 33.52
N LEU A 527 -4.48 -39.48 34.76
CA LEU A 527 -3.44 -39.98 35.66
C LEU A 527 -4.06 -40.62 36.90
N GLN A 528 -3.49 -41.73 37.35
CA GLN A 528 -3.94 -42.40 38.57
C GLN A 528 -3.08 -42.03 39.78
N ALA A 529 -3.69 -41.95 40.96
CA ALA A 529 -3.00 -41.62 42.20
C ALA A 529 -2.00 -42.73 42.62
N GLY A 530 -0.88 -42.32 43.23
CA GLY A 530 0.02 -43.23 43.95
C GLY A 530 -0.45 -43.44 45.39
N ALA A 531 -0.49 -44.69 45.88
CA ALA A 531 -0.88 -44.99 47.26
C ALA A 531 0.34 -44.93 48.21
N TRP A 532 0.23 -44.18 49.31
CA TRP A 532 1.17 -44.26 50.45
C TRP A 532 0.40 -44.68 51.70
N ALA A 533 0.70 -45.86 52.24
CA ALA A 533 -0.01 -46.46 53.36
C ALA A 533 0.43 -45.87 54.72
N LEU A 534 -0.54 -45.65 55.62
CA LEU A 534 -0.32 -45.34 57.03
C LEU A 534 -0.12 -46.64 57.84
N ASN A 535 1.17 -46.94 58.10
CA ASN A 535 1.80 -47.77 59.15
C ASN A 535 1.36 -49.24 59.44
N GLY A 536 2.32 -50.17 59.22
CA GLY A 536 2.62 -51.29 60.13
C GLY A 536 2.09 -52.70 59.77
N ALA A 537 2.76 -53.42 58.85
CA ALA A 537 3.35 -54.76 59.07
C ALA A 537 3.78 -55.44 57.75
N VAL A 538 4.93 -56.13 57.85
CA VAL A 538 5.64 -56.97 56.87
C VAL A 538 6.36 -56.22 55.73
N LEU A 539 7.65 -55.98 55.97
CA LEU A 539 8.67 -55.92 54.94
C LEU A 539 8.56 -57.16 54.03
N ASP A 540 8.30 -56.97 52.74
CA ASP A 540 8.95 -57.82 51.75
C ASP A 540 10.23 -57.10 51.33
N THR A 541 11.35 -57.62 51.85
CA THR A 541 12.69 -57.14 51.58
C THR A 541 13.07 -57.47 50.15
N ASN A 542 12.93 -56.52 49.23
CA ASN A 542 13.82 -56.34 48.06
C ASN A 542 13.42 -55.06 47.32
N TYR A 543 13.99 -53.92 47.71
CA TYR A 543 14.49 -52.81 46.88
C TYR A 543 14.79 -51.61 47.80
N THR A 544 16.05 -51.21 47.82
CA THR A 544 16.65 -50.25 48.75
C THR A 544 16.47 -48.79 48.33
N ALA A 545 16.00 -47.97 49.29
CA ALA A 545 16.40 -46.60 49.62
C ALA A 545 15.99 -45.40 48.73
N LEU A 546 15.09 -44.54 49.25
CA LEU A 546 15.39 -43.16 49.74
C LEU A 546 14.10 -42.53 50.32
N GLY A 547 14.12 -42.16 51.61
CA GLY A 547 12.93 -42.02 52.47
C GLY A 547 12.32 -40.63 52.67
N ILE A 548 11.10 -40.61 53.23
CA ILE A 548 10.41 -39.43 53.79
C ILE A 548 9.70 -39.85 55.10
N ARG A 549 9.82 -39.01 56.15
CA ARG A 549 9.28 -39.21 57.52
C ARG A 549 7.80 -38.83 57.63
N ILE A 550 7.08 -39.53 58.52
CA ILE A 550 5.72 -39.20 59.00
C ILE A 550 5.84 -38.42 60.32
N PHE A 551 5.10 -37.32 60.50
CA PHE A 551 5.01 -36.60 61.77
C PHE A 551 3.86 -37.17 62.63
N SER A 552 4.18 -37.65 63.84
CA SER A 552 3.24 -37.80 64.95
C SER A 552 3.78 -37.03 66.16
N ASN A 553 2.98 -36.15 66.76
CA ASN A 553 3.34 -35.52 68.04
C ASN A 553 2.57 -36.19 69.19
N SER A 554 3.27 -36.92 70.06
CA SER A 554 2.99 -36.88 71.49
C SER A 554 4.29 -37.13 72.27
N PRO A 555 4.74 -36.20 73.13
CA PRO A 555 5.93 -36.36 73.95
C PRO A 555 5.51 -36.95 75.30
N ASN A 556 5.35 -38.27 75.34
CA ASN A 556 5.51 -39.13 76.53
C ASN A 556 4.97 -40.52 76.19
N LEU A 557 5.84 -41.52 76.26
CA LEU A 557 5.65 -42.76 77.03
C LEU A 557 6.71 -43.77 76.58
N SER A 558 7.65 -44.01 77.49
CA SER A 558 8.28 -45.30 77.69
C SER A 558 7.22 -46.37 78.01
N ASP A 559 7.58 -47.62 77.72
CA ASP A 559 6.95 -48.87 78.14
C ASP A 559 5.76 -49.46 77.36
N THR A 560 6.13 -50.58 76.74
CA THR A 560 5.46 -51.86 76.51
C THR A 560 4.13 -52.16 77.23
N THR A 561 3.26 -52.84 76.47
CA THR A 561 2.08 -53.68 76.83
C THR A 561 0.67 -53.02 76.84
N ASN A 562 -0.14 -53.51 75.89
CA ASN A 562 -1.61 -53.46 75.73
C ASN A 562 -2.35 -52.12 75.65
N LEU A 563 -2.89 -51.80 74.45
CA LEU A 563 -4.11 -50.98 74.26
C LEU A 563 -4.72 -51.21 72.85
N ILE A 564 -5.57 -52.24 72.71
CA ILE A 564 -6.80 -52.10 71.90
C ILE A 564 -7.89 -51.65 72.88
N SER A 565 -7.93 -50.35 73.16
CA SER A 565 -9.08 -49.60 73.65
C SER A 565 -8.70 -48.13 73.56
N GLY A 566 -9.67 -47.26 73.30
CA GLY A 566 -9.40 -45.84 73.30
C GLY A 566 -8.88 -45.41 74.66
N ASN A 567 -7.76 -44.70 74.70
CA ASN A 567 -7.63 -43.66 75.70
C ASN A 567 -8.05 -42.34 75.08
N GLN A 568 -9.20 -41.92 75.59
CA GLN A 568 -9.74 -40.58 75.57
C GLN A 568 -8.63 -39.60 75.95
N TYR A 569 -8.42 -38.59 75.10
CA TYR A 569 -8.40 -37.25 75.66
C TYR A 569 -9.82 -36.70 75.46
N ASN A 570 -10.57 -36.70 76.56
CA ASN A 570 -11.76 -35.88 76.73
C ASN A 570 -11.29 -34.46 77.05
N SER A 571 -11.12 -33.65 76.02
CA SER A 571 -11.34 -32.21 76.09
C SER A 571 -11.87 -31.80 74.71
N GLY A 572 -13.04 -31.15 74.70
CA GLY A 572 -13.84 -30.92 73.51
C GLY A 572 -13.02 -30.37 72.33
N GLY A 573 -12.94 -31.14 71.25
CA GLY A 573 -12.22 -30.74 70.04
C GLY A 573 -12.26 -31.84 68.97
N ALA A 574 -12.76 -31.50 67.79
CA ALA A 574 -12.98 -32.39 66.66
C ALA A 574 -11.76 -33.23 66.26
N ARG A 575 -11.93 -34.56 66.10
CA ARG A 575 -10.90 -35.46 65.54
C ARG A 575 -11.03 -35.48 64.01
N LEU A 576 -9.98 -35.06 63.31
CA LEU A 576 -9.93 -35.04 61.85
C LEU A 576 -9.10 -36.21 61.32
N HIS A 577 -9.74 -37.15 60.61
CA HIS A 577 -9.02 -38.06 59.73
C HIS A 577 -8.66 -37.31 58.44
N ARG A 578 -7.37 -37.25 58.11
CA ARG A 578 -6.84 -36.61 56.91
C ARG A 578 -6.15 -37.66 56.07
N SER A 579 -6.65 -37.91 54.88
CA SER A 579 -5.99 -38.77 53.88
C SER A 579 -5.37 -37.87 52.81
N LEU A 580 -4.13 -38.16 52.42
CA LEU A 580 -3.40 -37.41 51.40
C LEU A 580 -3.33 -38.24 50.11
N LEU A 581 -3.85 -37.71 49.01
CA LEU A 581 -3.69 -38.27 47.68
C LEU A 581 -2.59 -37.50 46.95
N ALA A 582 -1.71 -38.20 46.23
CA ALA A 582 -0.67 -37.59 45.42
C ALA A 582 -0.77 -38.07 43.97
N PHE A 583 -0.77 -37.13 43.03
CA PHE A 583 -0.71 -37.39 41.59
C PHE A 583 0.63 -36.91 41.07
N ASP A 584 1.43 -37.82 40.55
CA ASP A 584 2.67 -37.49 39.83
C ASP A 584 2.30 -37.02 38.42
N LEU A 585 2.51 -35.73 38.15
CA LEU A 585 2.22 -35.09 36.88
C LEU A 585 3.47 -34.95 35.99
N SER A 586 4.61 -35.55 36.35
CA SER A 586 5.89 -35.41 35.61
C SER A 586 5.75 -35.66 34.12
N LYS A 587 5.11 -36.76 33.72
CA LYS A 587 4.88 -37.11 32.31
C LYS A 587 4.03 -36.05 31.57
N ILE A 588 3.15 -35.35 32.27
CA ILE A 588 2.33 -34.27 31.70
C ILE A 588 3.09 -32.94 31.70
N ALA A 589 3.86 -32.65 32.75
CA ALA A 589 4.67 -31.44 32.85
C ALA A 589 5.66 -31.35 31.68
N ASP A 590 6.31 -32.47 31.33
CA ASP A 590 7.17 -32.55 30.15
C ASP A 590 6.40 -32.20 28.86
N MET A 591 5.18 -32.71 28.68
CA MET A 591 4.36 -32.42 27.51
C MET A 591 3.92 -30.95 27.43
N VAL A 592 3.56 -30.34 28.56
CA VAL A 592 3.17 -28.92 28.65
C VAL A 592 4.37 -28.01 28.39
N HIS A 593 5.54 -28.35 28.93
CA HIS A 593 6.76 -27.55 28.80
C HIS A 593 7.38 -27.65 27.39
N THR A 594 7.30 -28.82 26.75
CA THR A 594 7.87 -29.05 25.42
C THR A 594 6.96 -28.59 24.27
N ASN A 595 5.64 -28.61 24.46
CA ASN A 595 4.69 -28.34 23.38
C ASN A 595 3.72 -27.17 23.64
N PHE A 596 3.96 -26.36 24.67
CA PHE A 596 3.21 -25.12 24.96
C PHE A 596 1.69 -25.28 25.10
N PHE A 597 1.23 -26.38 25.71
CA PHE A 597 -0.20 -26.62 25.89
C PHE A 597 -0.79 -25.82 27.05
N VAL A 598 -2.03 -25.37 26.88
CA VAL A 598 -2.77 -24.68 27.95
C VAL A 598 -3.77 -25.64 28.59
N VAL A 599 -3.73 -25.74 29.92
CA VAL A 599 -4.76 -26.45 30.69
C VAL A 599 -6.01 -25.59 30.74
N HIS A 600 -7.05 -25.97 29.99
CA HIS A 600 -8.31 -25.23 30.00
C HIS A 600 -9.34 -25.86 30.98
N ARG A 601 -9.22 -27.18 31.26
CA ARG A 601 -10.14 -27.93 32.12
C ARG A 601 -9.41 -29.07 32.84
N ALA A 602 -9.71 -29.29 34.11
CA ALA A 602 -9.18 -30.41 34.90
C ALA A 602 -10.25 -30.98 35.83
N GLU A 603 -10.50 -32.29 35.78
CA GLU A 603 -11.57 -32.97 36.52
C GLU A 603 -11.01 -34.10 37.36
N LEU A 604 -11.53 -34.27 38.57
CA LEU A 604 -11.17 -35.40 39.43
C LEU A 604 -12.24 -36.48 39.29
N VAL A 605 -11.83 -37.72 39.06
CA VAL A 605 -12.71 -38.89 38.99
C VAL A 605 -12.32 -39.84 40.10
N MET A 606 -13.24 -40.10 41.03
CA MET A 606 -13.08 -41.15 42.04
C MET A 606 -13.99 -42.31 41.71
N VAL A 607 -13.41 -43.51 41.74
CA VAL A 607 -14.09 -44.78 41.53
C VAL A 607 -14.12 -45.48 42.88
N SER A 608 -15.26 -46.01 43.30
CA SER A 608 -15.34 -46.86 44.51
C SER A 608 -15.87 -48.24 44.17
N HIS A 609 -15.23 -49.26 44.72
CA HIS A 609 -15.82 -50.59 44.89
C HIS A 609 -16.19 -50.78 46.36
N ALA A 610 -17.35 -51.39 46.62
CA ALA A 610 -17.87 -51.72 47.94
C ALA A 610 -16.77 -52.20 48.88
N ILE A 611 -16.44 -51.38 49.88
CA ILE A 611 -15.92 -51.93 51.13
C ILE A 611 -17.17 -52.44 51.84
N ASN A 612 -17.37 -53.76 51.87
CA ASN A 612 -18.47 -54.35 52.62
C ASN A 612 -18.23 -54.08 54.11
N LEU A 613 -18.79 -52.99 54.61
CA LEU A 613 -18.62 -52.52 56.00
C LEU A 613 -19.72 -53.09 56.91
N GLY A 614 -20.28 -54.27 56.60
CA GLY A 614 -21.32 -54.89 57.42
C GLY A 614 -22.60 -54.06 57.59
N PRO A 615 -23.64 -54.63 58.22
CA PRO A 615 -24.91 -53.94 58.37
C PRO A 615 -24.76 -52.77 59.35
N GLY A 616 -24.93 -51.54 58.84
CA GLY A 616 -25.10 -50.33 59.65
C GLY A 616 -24.08 -49.20 59.42
N ILE A 617 -23.05 -49.36 58.58
CA ILE A 617 -22.03 -48.33 58.36
C ILE A 617 -22.22 -47.64 57.01
N ASN A 618 -22.77 -46.42 57.03
CA ASN A 618 -22.82 -45.51 55.89
C ASN A 618 -21.73 -44.44 56.04
N GLY A 619 -20.67 -44.48 55.24
CA GLY A 619 -19.55 -43.52 55.29
C GLY A 619 -19.45 -42.64 54.05
N ILE A 620 -19.63 -41.31 54.23
CA ILE A 620 -19.62 -40.27 53.20
C ILE A 620 -18.31 -39.44 53.31
N ALA A 621 -17.64 -39.13 52.19
CA ALA A 621 -16.55 -38.15 52.15
C ALA A 621 -17.11 -36.75 51.88
N GLN A 622 -17.06 -35.85 52.86
CA GLN A 622 -17.76 -34.56 52.76
C GLN A 622 -16.92 -33.34 52.36
N ASN A 623 -15.57 -33.38 52.30
CA ASN A 623 -14.78 -32.24 51.82
C ASN A 623 -13.42 -32.64 51.20
N LEU A 624 -13.11 -32.14 50.01
CA LEU A 624 -11.78 -32.25 49.38
C LEU A 624 -11.10 -30.87 49.41
N ARG A 625 -9.89 -30.78 49.97
CA ARG A 625 -9.10 -29.54 50.07
C ARG A 625 -7.79 -29.69 49.30
N LEU A 626 -7.47 -28.71 48.47
CA LEU A 626 -6.25 -28.67 47.64
C LEU A 626 -5.10 -28.01 48.40
N THR A 627 -3.90 -28.61 48.41
CA THR A 627 -2.69 -27.99 48.98
C THR A 627 -1.47 -28.33 48.11
N THR A 628 -0.71 -27.34 47.65
CA THR A 628 0.50 -27.50 46.82
C THR A 628 1.80 -27.41 47.67
N PRO A 629 2.93 -28.09 47.36
CA PRO A 629 4.23 -27.87 48.04
C PRO A 629 5.09 -26.81 47.30
N PHE A 630 5.50 -25.64 47.87
CA PHE A 630 6.50 -25.23 48.88
C PHE A 630 7.86 -24.75 48.31
N SER A 631 8.36 -23.59 48.77
CA SER A 631 9.82 -23.38 48.96
C SER A 631 10.19 -22.35 50.05
N ALA A 632 11.14 -22.77 50.91
CA ALA A 632 12.07 -22.06 51.82
C ALA A 632 11.50 -21.23 53.00
N GLY A 633 11.52 -21.81 54.23
CA GLY A 633 11.44 -21.04 55.48
C GLY A 633 10.68 -21.63 56.67
N ALA A 634 10.09 -22.83 56.58
CA ALA A 634 9.31 -23.38 57.70
C ALA A 634 10.19 -24.13 58.72
N THR A 635 10.66 -23.42 59.74
CA THR A 635 11.03 -23.99 61.04
C THR A 635 9.79 -24.10 61.92
N TRP A 636 9.68 -25.18 62.71
CA TRP A 636 8.74 -25.27 63.82
C TRP A 636 9.55 -25.32 65.12
N ASN A 637 9.27 -24.42 66.07
CA ASN A 637 9.63 -24.63 67.48
C ASN A 637 8.61 -23.98 68.44
N THR A 638 8.02 -24.83 69.28
CA THR A 638 7.51 -24.66 70.66
C THR A 638 6.42 -23.61 71.03
N THR A 639 5.31 -24.16 71.55
CA THR A 639 4.66 -23.88 72.87
C THR A 639 3.44 -22.98 73.12
N ASP A 640 2.80 -22.25 72.20
CA ASP A 640 1.71 -21.34 72.66
C ASP A 640 0.44 -21.20 71.81
N GLY A 641 0.13 -22.18 70.96
CA GLY A 641 -1.28 -22.44 70.61
C GLY A 641 -2.06 -21.26 70.00
N THR A 642 -1.44 -20.37 69.23
CA THR A 642 -2.19 -19.34 68.47
C THR A 642 -1.72 -19.19 67.01
N ASN A 643 -2.72 -19.19 66.12
CA ASN A 643 -2.77 -18.91 64.67
C ASN A 643 -2.56 -20.02 63.61
N PRO A 644 -3.32 -19.93 62.49
CA PRO A 644 -3.66 -21.02 61.59
C PRO A 644 -2.88 -20.95 60.27
N TRP A 645 -3.06 -21.97 59.43
CA TRP A 645 -2.70 -21.96 58.01
C TRP A 645 -3.08 -20.61 57.38
N PRO A 646 -2.13 -19.80 56.89
CA PRO A 646 -2.48 -18.64 56.08
C PRO A 646 -3.25 -19.13 54.87
N THR A 647 -4.44 -18.59 54.71
CA THR A 647 -5.36 -18.87 53.62
C THR A 647 -4.70 -18.52 52.28
N ALA A 648 -4.38 -19.53 51.48
CA ALA A 648 -4.27 -19.40 50.03
C ALA A 648 -4.54 -20.79 49.42
N GLY A 649 -5.60 -20.90 48.61
CA GLY A 649 -5.96 -22.13 47.90
C GLY A 649 -7.45 -22.42 48.02
N GLY A 650 -8.19 -22.17 46.94
CA GLY A 650 -9.64 -22.17 46.91
C GLY A 650 -10.30 -23.52 47.24
N THR A 651 -11.50 -23.41 47.82
CA THR A 651 -12.41 -24.54 48.07
C THR A 651 -13.07 -24.96 46.76
N VAL A 652 -13.08 -26.26 46.44
CA VAL A 652 -14.05 -26.78 45.47
C VAL A 652 -15.39 -26.86 46.22
N GLY A 653 -16.37 -26.05 45.81
CA GLY A 653 -17.57 -25.76 46.58
C GLY A 653 -18.34 -27.00 47.06
N THR A 654 -19.00 -26.83 48.21
CA THR A 654 -20.00 -27.75 48.77
C THR A 654 -21.16 -27.95 47.80
N LEU A 655 -21.39 -29.18 47.33
CA LEU A 655 -22.70 -29.55 46.77
C LEU A 655 -23.71 -29.59 47.93
N LEU A 656 -24.80 -28.83 47.82
CA LEU A 656 -25.92 -28.80 48.77
C LEU A 656 -26.82 -30.05 48.69
N SER A 657 -26.29 -31.19 48.25
CA SER A 657 -26.95 -32.49 48.42
C SER A 657 -25.86 -33.53 48.62
N ASN A 658 -25.90 -34.23 49.76
CA ASN A 658 -25.02 -35.35 50.09
C ASN A 658 -24.96 -36.32 48.90
N PRO A 659 -23.85 -36.39 48.14
CA PRO A 659 -23.72 -37.45 47.18
C PRO A 659 -23.36 -38.72 47.94
N PHE A 660 -24.33 -39.62 48.05
CA PHE A 660 -24.10 -40.98 48.47
C PHE A 660 -23.40 -41.70 47.31
N ILE A 661 -22.18 -42.19 47.50
CA ILE A 661 -21.61 -43.15 46.57
C ILE A 661 -22.20 -44.51 46.98
N GLY A 662 -23.13 -45.04 46.18
CA GLY A 662 -23.67 -46.38 46.39
C GLY A 662 -22.59 -47.47 46.24
N GLU A 663 -22.93 -48.71 46.63
CA GLU A 663 -21.99 -49.84 46.74
C GLU A 663 -21.14 -50.13 45.49
N THR A 664 -21.51 -49.63 44.31
CA THR A 664 -20.64 -49.53 43.13
C THR A 664 -20.94 -48.24 42.36
N GLY A 665 -19.93 -47.42 42.08
CA GLY A 665 -20.15 -46.13 41.39
C GLY A 665 -18.88 -45.35 41.05
N THR A 666 -19.00 -44.48 40.04
CA THR A 666 -17.99 -43.46 39.68
C THR A 666 -18.57 -42.08 39.93
N GLN A 667 -17.81 -41.21 40.60
CA GLN A 667 -18.18 -39.82 40.78
C GLN A 667 -17.12 -38.91 40.16
N THR A 668 -17.59 -37.92 39.41
CA THR A 668 -16.75 -36.90 38.76
C THR A 668 -16.98 -35.56 39.43
N TRP A 669 -15.92 -34.94 39.90
CA TRP A 669 -15.93 -33.56 40.37
C TRP A 669 -15.52 -32.66 39.22
N PRO A 670 -16.43 -31.80 38.71
CA PRO A 670 -16.13 -30.92 37.60
C PRO A 670 -15.06 -29.89 37.99
N SER A 671 -14.32 -29.43 36.99
CA SER A 671 -13.27 -28.43 37.15
C SER A 671 -13.80 -27.12 37.75
N SER A 672 -13.19 -26.63 38.83
CA SER A 672 -13.33 -25.22 39.23
C SER A 672 -12.10 -24.42 38.76
N SER A 673 -12.24 -23.09 38.60
CA SER A 673 -11.11 -22.22 38.25
C SER A 673 -9.94 -22.35 39.22
N ASN A 674 -10.22 -22.54 40.52
CA ASN A 674 -9.22 -22.78 41.55
C ASN A 674 -8.51 -24.13 41.37
N PHE A 675 -9.23 -25.16 40.93
CA PHE A 675 -8.65 -26.48 40.69
C PHE A 675 -7.78 -26.50 39.42
N VAL A 676 -8.24 -25.85 38.35
CA VAL A 676 -7.44 -25.65 37.13
C VAL A 676 -6.16 -24.88 37.44
N ALA A 677 -6.23 -23.80 38.21
CA ALA A 677 -5.05 -23.03 38.61
C ALA A 677 -4.06 -23.85 39.45
N ALA A 678 -4.55 -24.70 40.36
CA ALA A 678 -3.70 -25.58 41.16
C ALA A 678 -2.98 -26.64 40.31
N VAL A 679 -3.68 -27.25 39.34
CA VAL A 679 -3.09 -28.20 38.38
C VAL A 679 -2.04 -27.51 37.52
N THR A 680 -2.36 -26.33 36.95
CA THR A 680 -1.41 -25.54 36.15
C THR A 680 -0.17 -25.14 36.95
N SER A 681 -0.35 -24.74 38.20
CA SER A 681 0.75 -24.37 39.10
C SER A 681 1.65 -25.56 39.44
N ALA A 682 1.06 -26.74 39.73
CA ALA A 682 1.82 -27.95 39.97
C ALA A 682 2.66 -28.37 38.76
N LEU A 683 2.07 -28.32 37.56
CA LEU A 683 2.76 -28.63 36.29
C LEU A 683 3.96 -27.72 36.02
N ALA A 684 3.91 -26.45 36.44
CA ALA A 684 5.00 -25.49 36.28
C ALA A 684 6.12 -25.61 37.33
N SER A 685 5.95 -26.47 38.34
CA SER A 685 6.91 -26.62 39.45
C SER A 685 8.05 -27.59 39.11
N THR A 686 9.19 -27.47 39.80
CA THR A 686 10.34 -28.38 39.65
C THR A 686 10.09 -29.80 40.17
N ASN A 687 9.00 -30.00 40.91
CA ASN A 687 8.55 -31.31 41.38
C ASN A 687 7.02 -31.41 41.17
N PRO A 688 6.57 -31.83 39.97
CA PRO A 688 5.19 -31.67 39.52
C PRO A 688 4.25 -32.71 40.14
N ILE A 689 4.12 -32.70 41.47
CA ILE A 689 3.21 -33.56 42.22
C ILE A 689 2.06 -32.74 42.75
N LEU A 690 0.83 -33.13 42.42
CA LEU A 690 -0.38 -32.54 42.97
C LEU A 690 -0.84 -33.30 44.22
N HIS A 691 -0.93 -32.60 45.34
CA HIS A 691 -1.36 -33.13 46.62
C HIS A 691 -2.82 -32.72 46.91
N LEU A 692 -3.70 -33.71 47.13
CA LEU A 692 -5.09 -33.51 47.53
C LEU A 692 -5.29 -34.01 48.96
N LEU A 693 -5.79 -33.13 49.81
CA LEU A 693 -6.18 -33.48 51.18
C LEU A 693 -7.67 -33.81 51.22
N VAL A 694 -8.01 -35.05 51.55
CA VAL A 694 -9.41 -35.46 51.76
C VAL A 694 -9.74 -35.33 53.24
N LYS A 695 -10.78 -34.55 53.56
CA LYS A 695 -11.28 -34.31 54.91
C LYS A 695 -12.68 -34.89 55.05
N GLY A 696 -12.84 -35.93 55.87
CA GLY A 696 -14.15 -36.35 56.37
C GLY A 696 -14.64 -35.38 57.45
N ALA A 697 -15.91 -34.96 57.39
CA ALA A 697 -16.57 -34.29 58.50
C ALA A 697 -17.34 -35.32 59.33
N TYR A 698 -17.25 -35.20 60.65
CA TYR A 698 -17.97 -36.02 61.62
C TYR A 698 -19.35 -35.40 61.84
N ASP A 699 -20.43 -36.16 61.63
CA ASP A 699 -21.77 -35.78 62.10
C ASP A 699 -21.92 -36.29 63.54
N SER A 700 -22.29 -35.41 64.46
CA SER A 700 -22.12 -35.62 65.89
C SER A 700 -23.24 -36.39 66.59
N ASN A 701 -24.25 -36.92 65.88
CA ASN A 701 -25.47 -37.38 66.55
C ASN A 701 -25.90 -38.84 66.37
N GLN A 702 -25.11 -39.75 65.82
CA GLN A 702 -25.34 -41.20 65.98
C GLN A 702 -24.02 -41.96 66.05
N ASP A 703 -23.96 -42.93 66.98
CA ASP A 703 -22.83 -43.80 67.27
C ASP A 703 -22.51 -44.73 66.09
N ASN A 704 -21.88 -44.18 65.05
CA ASN A 704 -21.31 -44.91 63.93
C ASN A 704 -19.90 -44.39 63.66
N ARG A 705 -18.94 -45.10 64.24
CA ARG A 705 -17.50 -44.87 64.11
C ARG A 705 -17.11 -44.67 62.64
N SER A 706 -16.86 -43.42 62.22
CA SER A 706 -16.27 -43.11 60.93
C SER A 706 -14.79 -43.49 60.93
N GLN A 707 -14.50 -44.80 60.96
CA GLN A 707 -13.17 -45.30 60.71
C GLN A 707 -12.95 -45.22 59.20
N PHE A 708 -12.19 -44.22 58.74
CA PHE A 708 -11.34 -44.46 57.58
C PHE A 708 -10.30 -45.50 58.03
N ARG A 709 -10.69 -46.78 58.10
CA ARG A 709 -9.69 -47.86 58.11
C ARG A 709 -8.96 -47.73 56.79
N GLY A 710 -7.63 -47.75 56.86
CA GLY A 710 -6.74 -47.47 55.74
C GLY A 710 -7.25 -48.13 54.47
N VAL A 711 -7.68 -47.32 53.50
CA VAL A 711 -8.12 -47.84 52.21
C VAL A 711 -6.85 -48.25 51.48
N THR A 712 -6.49 -49.53 51.60
CA THR A 712 -5.45 -50.13 50.77
C THR A 712 -6.10 -50.51 49.46
N TRP A 713 -5.91 -49.67 48.44
CA TRP A 713 -6.33 -49.99 47.07
C TRP A 713 -5.41 -51.07 46.52
N THR A 714 -5.88 -52.32 46.53
CA THR A 714 -5.13 -53.48 46.03
C THR A 714 -5.17 -53.55 44.49
N ASN A 715 -6.20 -52.98 43.86
CA ASN A 715 -6.31 -52.87 42.40
C ASN A 715 -6.01 -51.43 41.93
N ILE A 716 -5.21 -51.32 40.87
CA ILE A 716 -4.85 -50.06 40.22
C ILE A 716 -6.07 -49.36 39.62
N ALA A 717 -7.04 -50.12 39.10
CA ALA A 717 -8.28 -49.58 38.51
C ALA A 717 -9.22 -48.93 39.55
N GLU A 718 -9.03 -49.20 40.83
CA GLU A 718 -9.85 -48.67 41.93
C GLU A 718 -9.27 -47.37 42.50
N ARG A 719 -8.10 -46.92 42.03
CA ARG A 719 -7.47 -45.68 42.52
C ARG A 719 -8.14 -44.44 41.93
N PRO A 720 -8.21 -43.33 42.68
CA PRO A 720 -8.62 -42.03 42.13
C PRO A 720 -7.80 -41.65 40.90
N SER A 721 -8.45 -41.03 39.93
CA SER A 721 -7.81 -40.53 38.72
C SER A 721 -8.07 -39.04 38.50
N LEU A 722 -7.06 -38.33 38.01
CA LEU A 722 -7.12 -36.94 37.60
C LEU A 722 -7.15 -36.89 36.07
N VAL A 723 -8.20 -36.33 35.50
CA VAL A 723 -8.34 -36.12 34.06
C VAL A 723 -8.06 -34.66 33.74
N VAL A 724 -7.01 -34.39 32.97
CA VAL A 724 -6.63 -33.04 32.55
C VAL A 724 -6.84 -32.92 31.05
N THR A 725 -7.48 -31.84 30.63
CA THR A 725 -7.75 -31.53 29.22
C THR A 725 -6.98 -30.30 28.78
N PHE A 726 -6.21 -30.47 27.71
CA PHE A 726 -5.37 -29.47 27.08
C PHE A 726 -5.98 -29.00 25.77
N SER A 727 -5.82 -27.72 25.46
CA SER A 727 -6.00 -27.22 24.09
C SER A 727 -4.63 -27.21 23.37
N LEU A 728 -4.61 -27.81 22.19
CA LEU A 728 -3.49 -27.81 21.26
C LEU A 728 -3.67 -26.60 20.34
N ALA A 729 -3.03 -25.47 20.65
CA ALA A 729 -2.88 -24.37 19.69
C ALA A 729 -1.48 -24.47 19.07
N SER A 730 -1.36 -24.27 17.76
CA SER A 730 -0.04 -23.92 17.21
C SER A 730 0.44 -22.66 17.94
N PRO A 731 1.67 -22.63 18.47
CA PRO A 731 2.11 -21.50 19.29
C PRO A 731 1.98 -20.22 18.47
N PRO A 732 1.38 -19.15 19.02
CA PRO A 732 1.41 -17.86 18.34
C PRO A 732 2.87 -17.47 18.09
N PRO A 733 3.17 -16.79 16.97
CA PRO A 733 4.54 -16.35 16.70
C PRO A 733 5.07 -15.52 17.87
N PRO A 734 6.33 -15.72 18.29
CA PRO A 734 6.89 -15.03 19.46
C PRO A 734 6.82 -13.52 19.26
N ARG A 735 6.23 -12.82 20.24
CA ARG A 735 6.19 -11.37 20.24
C ARG A 735 7.46 -10.80 20.86
N LEU A 736 8.06 -9.84 20.16
CA LEU A 736 9.10 -8.99 20.72
C LEU A 736 8.45 -7.98 21.68
N THR A 737 9.00 -7.86 22.87
CA THR A 737 8.66 -6.81 23.84
C THR A 737 9.75 -5.75 23.80
N LEU A 738 9.35 -4.49 23.67
CA LEU A 738 10.24 -3.34 23.65
C LEU A 738 10.03 -2.53 24.94
N GLN A 739 11.10 -2.29 25.69
CA GLN A 739 11.07 -1.48 26.90
C GLN A 739 12.17 -0.41 26.85
N SER A 740 11.78 0.85 26.96
CA SER A 740 12.73 1.96 27.01
C SER A 740 13.39 2.05 28.40
N THR A 741 14.72 2.04 28.44
CA THR A 741 15.53 2.18 29.65
C THR A 741 16.70 3.11 29.39
N GLY A 742 16.68 4.31 29.99
CA GLY A 742 17.84 5.20 30.13
C GLY A 742 18.73 5.34 28.89
N GLY A 743 18.18 5.77 27.76
CA GLY A 743 18.94 5.97 26.51
C GLY A 743 19.09 4.73 25.62
N SER A 744 18.44 3.62 25.95
CA SER A 744 18.38 2.38 25.18
C SER A 744 16.98 1.79 25.14
N VAL A 745 16.72 0.89 24.19
CA VAL A 745 15.51 0.06 24.11
C VAL A 745 15.93 -1.39 24.32
N GLU A 746 15.43 -1.99 25.38
CA GLU A 746 15.53 -3.42 25.65
C GLU A 746 14.52 -4.18 24.80
N ILE A 747 15.02 -5.16 24.05
CA ILE A 747 14.27 -6.04 23.16
C ILE A 747 14.32 -7.44 23.78
N THR A 748 13.15 -7.98 24.14
CA THR A 748 13.05 -9.29 24.79
C THR A 748 11.99 -10.18 24.14
N TRP A 749 12.19 -11.49 24.20
CA TRP A 749 11.16 -12.49 23.88
C TRP A 749 11.18 -13.62 24.90
N PRO A 750 10.10 -14.41 25.04
CA PRO A 750 10.00 -15.36 26.13
C PRO A 750 11.12 -16.42 26.04
N PRO A 751 11.80 -16.74 27.17
CA PRO A 751 12.92 -17.70 27.19
C PRO A 751 12.56 -19.11 26.70
N SER A 752 11.28 -19.46 26.76
CA SER A 752 10.78 -20.74 26.28
C SER A 752 10.87 -20.90 24.74
N TYR A 753 10.99 -19.81 23.97
CA TYR A 753 11.19 -19.86 22.53
C TYR A 753 12.68 -19.98 22.18
N THR A 754 13.15 -21.21 22.02
CA THR A 754 14.54 -21.54 21.65
C THR A 754 14.70 -21.67 20.13
N GLY A 755 15.93 -21.53 19.61
CA GLY A 755 16.23 -21.71 18.18
C GLY A 755 15.92 -20.51 17.26
N TYR A 756 15.47 -19.39 17.80
CA TYR A 756 15.25 -18.15 17.03
C TYR A 756 16.50 -17.26 17.00
N THR A 757 16.77 -16.65 15.85
CA THR A 757 17.81 -15.63 15.66
C THR A 757 17.17 -14.26 15.58
N LEU A 758 17.59 -13.33 16.44
CA LEU A 758 17.19 -11.92 16.31
C LEU A 758 17.93 -11.29 15.12
N GLN A 759 17.19 -10.61 14.26
CA GLN A 759 17.74 -9.89 13.12
C GLN A 759 17.35 -8.41 13.19
N ARG A 760 18.25 -7.55 12.71
CA ARG A 760 18.12 -6.09 12.69
C ARG A 760 18.19 -5.56 11.27
N GLN A 761 17.46 -4.47 11.04
CA GLN A 761 17.48 -3.67 9.83
C GLN A 761 17.47 -2.19 10.20
N ASP A 762 18.45 -1.41 9.74
CA ASP A 762 18.44 0.05 9.87
C ASP A 762 17.42 0.67 8.89
N GLY A 763 16.70 1.72 9.32
CA GLY A 763 15.73 2.40 8.48
C GLY A 763 15.48 3.87 8.85
N VAL A 764 15.35 4.72 7.83
CA VAL A 764 14.76 6.07 7.99
C VAL A 764 13.27 5.94 7.72
N PHE A 765 12.41 6.47 8.59
CA PHE A 765 10.97 6.56 8.31
C PHE A 765 10.78 7.39 7.02
N GLY A 766 10.35 6.77 5.92
CA GLY A 766 9.88 7.48 4.73
C GLY A 766 10.39 7.01 3.36
N PHE A 767 11.48 6.25 3.24
CA PHE A 767 11.96 5.78 1.92
C PHE A 767 12.59 4.38 2.01
N ARG A 768 12.07 3.41 1.25
CA ARG A 768 12.75 2.12 0.99
C ARG A 768 13.13 2.06 -0.48
N THR A 769 14.38 2.36 -0.80
CA THR A 769 15.00 2.08 -2.09
C THR A 769 16.06 0.97 -1.89
N ASN A 770 15.96 -0.11 -2.68
CA ASN A 770 16.90 -1.25 -2.84
C ASN A 770 16.83 -2.46 -1.87
N PRO A 771 17.20 -3.68 -2.33
CA PRO A 771 16.91 -4.95 -1.66
C PRO A 771 17.66 -5.10 -0.34
N ILE A 772 16.95 -5.60 0.66
CA ILE A 772 17.21 -5.35 2.08
C ILE A 772 17.85 -6.58 2.73
N PHE A 773 19.08 -6.46 3.23
CA PHE A 773 19.74 -7.51 4.00
C PHE A 773 19.37 -7.41 5.49
N TRP A 774 18.73 -8.45 6.01
CA TRP A 774 18.53 -8.64 7.45
C TRP A 774 19.79 -9.28 8.04
N LEU A 775 20.44 -8.60 8.98
CA LEU A 775 21.64 -9.10 9.63
C LEU A 775 21.29 -9.70 10.99
N ALA A 776 21.92 -10.83 11.33
CA ALA A 776 21.83 -11.38 12.68
C ALA A 776 22.43 -10.38 13.68
N VAL A 777 21.73 -10.18 14.80
CA VAL A 777 22.19 -9.29 15.86
C VAL A 777 23.19 -10.04 16.73
N PRO A 778 24.47 -9.62 16.77
CA PRO A 778 25.45 -10.23 17.66
C PRO A 778 25.19 -9.82 19.12
N GLY A 779 25.56 -10.68 20.07
CA GLY A 779 25.49 -10.35 21.50
C GLY A 779 24.11 -10.49 22.15
N VAL A 780 23.18 -11.22 21.52
CA VAL A 780 21.94 -11.67 22.17
C VAL A 780 22.29 -12.61 23.31
N VAL A 781 21.83 -12.30 24.53
CA VAL A 781 22.02 -13.16 25.72
C VAL A 781 20.67 -13.41 26.37
N SER A 782 20.34 -14.67 26.63
CA SER A 782 19.10 -15.06 27.33
C SER A 782 17.82 -14.42 26.74
N ASN A 783 17.69 -14.43 25.41
CA ASN A 783 16.53 -13.91 24.69
C ASN A 783 16.30 -12.40 24.92
N ARG A 784 17.38 -11.66 25.17
CA ARG A 784 17.42 -10.22 25.41
C ARG A 784 18.51 -9.56 24.57
N TYR A 785 18.23 -8.35 24.10
CA TYR A 785 19.17 -7.47 23.42
C TYR A 785 18.88 -6.00 23.74
N SER A 786 19.92 -5.21 23.97
CA SER A 786 19.81 -3.79 24.30
C SER A 786 20.28 -2.93 23.13
N GLU A 787 19.39 -2.11 22.57
CA GLU A 787 19.71 -1.21 21.45
C GLU A 787 19.85 0.24 21.97
N PRO A 788 20.99 0.92 21.77
CA PRO A 788 21.12 2.35 22.07
C PRO A 788 20.19 3.21 21.22
N ILE A 789 19.50 4.17 21.82
CA ILE A 789 18.65 5.13 21.08
C ILE A 789 19.59 6.10 20.33
N SER A 790 19.62 5.98 19.00
CA SER A 790 20.42 6.82 18.10
C SER A 790 19.54 7.54 17.07
N HIS A 791 20.09 8.51 16.32
CA HIS A 791 19.35 9.27 15.31
C HIS A 791 19.11 8.41 14.05
N GLY A 792 18.07 7.57 14.10
CA GLY A 792 17.62 6.68 13.03
C GLY A 792 16.65 5.62 13.56
N GLY A 793 15.70 5.17 12.73
CA GLY A 793 14.83 4.05 13.09
C GLY A 793 15.55 2.71 12.85
N ALA A 794 15.18 1.68 13.60
CA ALA A 794 15.63 0.32 13.34
C ALA A 794 14.45 -0.65 13.49
N PHE A 795 14.41 -1.66 12.63
CA PHE A 795 13.43 -2.73 12.66
C PHE A 795 14.10 -4.01 13.18
N PHE A 796 13.37 -4.76 14.00
CA PHE A 796 13.84 -6.01 14.57
C PHE A 796 12.83 -7.13 14.28
N ARG A 797 13.33 -8.35 14.05
CA ARG A 797 12.50 -9.55 13.90
C ARG A 797 13.17 -10.77 14.49
N LEU A 798 12.38 -11.76 14.89
CA LEU A 798 12.85 -13.11 15.19
C LEU A 798 12.72 -13.98 13.94
N ARG A 799 13.76 -14.74 13.61
CA ARG A 799 13.77 -15.71 12.51
C ARG A 799 14.11 -17.09 13.05
N GLN A 800 13.25 -18.07 12.78
CA GLN A 800 13.59 -19.48 12.94
C GLN A 800 14.28 -19.96 11.65
N PRO A 801 15.31 -20.83 11.71
CA PRO A 801 15.94 -21.44 10.55
C PRO A 801 14.95 -22.10 9.59
#